data_AF-M1C5S4-F1
#
_entry.id   AF-M1C5S4-F1
#
_cell.length_a   1.000
_cell.length_b   1.000
_cell.length_c   1.000
_cell.angle_alpha   90.00
_cell.angle_beta   90.00
_cell.angle_gamma   90.00
#
_symmetry.space_group_name_H-M   'P 1'
#
loop_
_entity.id
_entity.type
_entity.pdbx_description
1 polymer ?
#
loop_
_entity_poly.entity_id
_entity_poly.type
_entity_poly.pdbx_seq_one_letter_code
_entity_poly.pdbx_strand_id
1 'polypeptide(L)'
;MSATISKDELNKSLSRRSMSRSRRMSFGSTSVRSWASASVTEVLTAPGGDVFQRNGRENDDEDELKWAAIERLPTYDRLRKGILKQTLDDGKIVHQEVDVTNLGLQDKKQLMESILRIVEEDNERFLLRLRDRTDRVGIDIPKIEVRYEHLSIEGDTYDGSRALPTLWNATINFVEGALEKIKLVPSKKRAVKILRDVSGIIKPSRMILLLGPPGGGKTTLLKSLAGVPDKDLRVAGKISYCGHELSYFIPQRTCAYISQHDLHHGEMTVRETLDFAGRSLGVGTRYDLLTELSRREKELGIKPDPEIDAFMKAIAVAGQESSLVTDYVLKLLGLDICADIMVGDQMRRGISGGQKKRLTTGEMLVGPAKVFFMDEISTGLDSSTTFQIVKYMRQMVHIMDVTMIISLLQPAPETFELFDDIILLSEGRIVYQGPRENVLEFFESVGFKCPERKGIADFLQEVTSLKDQEQYWFRENQPYRFITVAEFAERFSNFRVGRELLDELEVAYDKSKAHPAALVTEKYGISNMELFKACLSREWLLIKRNSFLYMFKTFQITVMSIITFTVFFRTEMKVGQIADGGKFYGALFFSLINVMFNGAAELAMIIFRLPVFFKQRDSLFYPAWAFALPIWLLRIPLSFMESLIWVVLTYYTIGFAPAASRFFRQFLVFFALHQMALSLFRFIAAIGRTLVVASTIGTFSLLIVFVLGGFIVAKDDLEPWIKWGYYASPMSYAQNAIAINEFLDTRWSTHNNDTSFSEETVGKVLLKSRSMYSDDYMFWICIIALFAFSFLFNLCFILALTYLNPFADSTSVSMDDDKSKKNEQRNRSPKESTEKSSASTTATFEGIDMAVRNNSSIDKRASKKRGMVLPFQPLSLAFNHVNYYVDMPEEMKSQGIEETRLQLLRDVSGTFRPGVLTALVGVSGAGKTTLMDVLAGRKTGGYTDGSIIISGYLKNQSTFARISGYCEQNDIHSPHVTVYESLIYSAWLRLSPDVKKETRKNFVEEVMELVELNPLQNCLVGLPGVDGLSTEQRKRLTIAVELVANPSIIFMDEPTSGLDARAAAIVMRTVRNTVDTGRTVVCTIHQPSIDIFEAFDELLLMKRGGQVIYAGPLGHHSRLLIEYFQVCIISAKIFNLFQEFQQ
;
A
#
# COMPACT_ATOMS: atom_id res chain seq x y z
N MET A 1 49.43 -12.32 -0.03
CA MET A 1 50.30 -13.22 -0.82
C MET A 1 49.45 -13.93 -1.87
N SER A 2 50.04 -14.20 -3.02
CA SER A 2 49.48 -14.87 -4.20
C SER A 2 48.62 -16.12 -3.92
N ALA A 3 47.47 -16.23 -4.62
CA ALA A 3 47.20 -17.35 -5.53
C ALA A 3 45.96 -17.08 -6.42
N THR A 4 46.18 -16.87 -7.72
CA THR A 4 45.15 -16.79 -8.78
C THR A 4 44.82 -18.18 -9.34
N ILE A 5 43.54 -18.50 -9.55
CA ILE A 5 43.11 -19.57 -10.47
C ILE A 5 41.93 -19.07 -11.32
N SER A 6 42.07 -19.18 -12.63
CA SER A 6 41.10 -18.79 -13.66
C SER A 6 39.99 -19.83 -13.85
N LYS A 7 38.82 -19.39 -14.34
CA LYS A 7 37.74 -20.26 -14.83
C LYS A 7 37.53 -20.02 -16.33
N ASP A 8 38.34 -20.69 -17.14
CA ASP A 8 38.11 -20.86 -18.57
C ASP A 8 38.37 -22.34 -18.91
N GLU A 9 37.32 -23.16 -18.84
CA GLU A 9 37.19 -24.47 -19.53
C GLU A 9 35.90 -25.18 -19.08
N LEU A 10 34.76 -24.89 -19.72
CA LEU A 10 33.65 -25.86 -19.78
C LEU A 10 32.67 -25.62 -20.95
N ASN A 11 33.18 -25.33 -22.16
CA ASN A 11 32.32 -25.19 -23.35
C ASN A 11 32.99 -25.73 -24.62
N LYS A 12 33.24 -27.04 -24.64
CA LYS A 12 33.48 -27.86 -25.85
C LYS A 12 33.57 -29.34 -25.49
N SER A 13 32.55 -30.13 -25.81
CA SER A 13 32.70 -31.40 -26.55
C SER A 13 31.36 -32.13 -26.75
N LEU A 14 31.34 -32.99 -27.76
CA LEU A 14 30.37 -34.07 -28.01
C LEU A 14 29.02 -33.72 -28.67
N SER A 15 29.10 -33.37 -29.96
CA SER A 15 28.12 -33.83 -30.93
C SER A 15 28.59 -35.13 -31.61
N ARG A 16 27.62 -35.99 -31.99
CA ARG A 16 27.65 -37.10 -32.98
C ARG A 16 27.83 -38.56 -32.49
N ARG A 17 26.77 -39.34 -32.83
CA ARG A 17 26.74 -40.76 -33.28
C ARG A 17 27.10 -41.84 -32.23
N SER A 18 26.49 -43.03 -32.20
CA SER A 18 25.42 -43.63 -33.03
C SER A 18 24.79 -44.88 -32.39
N MET A 19 23.56 -45.23 -32.80
CA MET A 19 22.97 -46.58 -32.90
C MET A 19 23.29 -47.66 -31.83
N SER A 20 22.26 -48.19 -31.15
CA SER A 20 21.59 -49.45 -31.57
C SER A 20 20.55 -49.99 -30.55
N ARG A 21 19.77 -51.00 -30.99
CA ARG A 21 18.66 -51.70 -30.30
C ARG A 21 19.12 -52.35 -28.97
N SER A 22 18.28 -52.54 -27.94
CA SER A 22 17.11 -53.44 -28.02
C SER A 22 16.24 -53.54 -26.74
N ARG A 23 14.98 -53.98 -26.95
CA ARG A 23 14.11 -54.78 -26.06
C ARG A 23 13.84 -54.31 -24.61
N ARG A 24 12.57 -53.95 -24.36
CA ARG A 24 11.78 -54.51 -23.24
C ARG A 24 10.34 -54.80 -23.67
N MET A 25 9.68 -55.71 -22.96
CA MET A 25 8.54 -56.50 -23.45
C MET A 25 7.17 -55.86 -23.19
N SER A 26 6.20 -56.31 -23.98
CA SER A 26 4.77 -56.02 -23.89
C SER A 26 3.98 -57.04 -23.07
N PHE A 27 3.00 -56.55 -22.32
CA PHE A 27 1.66 -57.13 -22.09
C PHE A 27 0.74 -55.88 -22.03
N GLY A 28 -0.48 -55.81 -22.55
CA GLY A 28 -1.34 -56.78 -23.20
C GLY A 28 -2.74 -56.15 -23.35
N SER A 29 -3.08 -55.74 -24.57
CA SER A 29 -4.40 -55.84 -25.21
C SER A 29 -5.69 -55.43 -24.44
N THR A 30 -6.38 -54.41 -24.98
CA THR A 30 -7.77 -54.61 -25.46
C THR A 30 -8.05 -53.70 -26.65
N SER A 31 -8.78 -54.19 -27.65
CA SER A 31 -8.99 -53.54 -28.95
C SER A 31 -10.47 -53.49 -29.33
N VAL A 32 -10.89 -52.42 -30.01
CA VAL A 32 -12.02 -52.48 -30.97
C VAL A 32 -11.71 -51.60 -32.19
N ARG A 33 -11.64 -52.27 -33.35
CA ARG A 33 -11.90 -51.87 -34.76
C ARG A 33 -12.05 -50.36 -35.05
N SER A 34 -11.27 -49.74 -35.94
CA SER A 34 -11.13 -50.00 -37.40
C SER A 34 -12.44 -49.88 -38.20
N TRP A 35 -12.46 -48.97 -39.18
CA TRP A 35 -13.04 -49.17 -40.52
C TRP A 35 -12.07 -48.53 -41.52
N ALA A 36 -11.94 -49.08 -42.74
CA ALA A 36 -10.84 -48.77 -43.65
C ALA A 36 -11.30 -48.52 -45.10
N SER A 37 -10.48 -47.75 -45.81
CA SER A 37 -10.21 -47.80 -47.27
C SER A 37 -11.37 -47.72 -48.28
N ALA A 38 -11.27 -46.72 -49.16
CA ALA A 38 -11.43 -46.91 -50.61
C ALA A 38 -10.27 -46.20 -51.33
N SER A 39 -9.89 -46.66 -52.52
CA SER A 39 -8.64 -46.31 -53.22
C SER A 39 -8.79 -46.39 -54.74
N VAL A 40 -7.69 -46.11 -55.48
CA VAL A 40 -7.45 -46.38 -56.93
C VAL A 40 -7.76 -45.25 -57.93
N THR A 41 -6.71 -44.45 -58.18
CA THR A 41 -6.12 -44.00 -59.48
C THR A 41 -6.93 -43.96 -60.78
N GLU A 42 -6.81 -42.83 -61.50
CA GLU A 42 -6.58 -42.59 -62.96
C GLU A 42 -6.59 -41.06 -63.21
N VAL A 43 -5.91 -40.40 -64.19
CA VAL A 43 -4.80 -40.76 -65.11
C VAL A 43 -3.99 -39.46 -65.48
N LEU A 44 -2.96 -39.54 -66.33
CA LEU A 44 -2.12 -38.41 -66.79
C LEU A 44 -2.83 -37.47 -67.82
N THR A 45 -2.49 -36.17 -67.86
CA THR A 45 -1.62 -35.53 -68.90
C THR A 45 -1.69 -33.98 -68.94
N ALA A 46 -0.65 -33.38 -69.55
CA ALA A 46 -0.49 -31.99 -70.04
C ALA A 46 0.17 -30.93 -69.10
N PRO A 47 1.06 -30.05 -69.63
CA PRO A 47 1.89 -29.16 -68.81
C PRO A 47 1.59 -27.65 -68.93
N GLY A 48 1.98 -26.89 -67.91
CA GLY A 48 2.29 -25.45 -68.00
C GLY A 48 1.11 -24.48 -67.80
N GLY A 49 1.27 -23.55 -66.85
CA GLY A 49 0.34 -22.42 -66.63
C GLY A 49 0.27 -21.96 -65.17
N ASP A 50 0.91 -20.83 -64.86
CA ASP A 50 0.75 -19.96 -63.69
C ASP A 50 0.66 -20.59 -62.28
N VAL A 51 1.85 -20.86 -61.72
CA VAL A 51 2.05 -21.26 -60.30
C VAL A 51 1.87 -20.09 -59.30
N PHE A 52 1.83 -18.83 -59.77
CA PHE A 52 1.86 -17.66 -58.87
C PHE A 52 0.51 -17.13 -58.36
N GLN A 53 -0.63 -17.55 -58.92
CA GLN A 53 -1.97 -17.15 -58.40
C GLN A 53 -2.61 -18.18 -57.47
N ARG A 54 -2.02 -19.37 -57.33
CA ARG A 54 -2.68 -20.51 -56.66
C ARG A 54 -2.53 -20.51 -55.13
N ASN A 55 -1.36 -20.13 -54.62
CA ASN A 55 -1.06 -20.11 -53.17
C ASN A 55 -1.94 -19.15 -52.35
N GLY A 56 -2.51 -18.11 -52.96
CA GLY A 56 -3.43 -17.19 -52.24
C GLY A 56 -4.76 -17.86 -51.91
N ARG A 57 -5.35 -18.56 -52.90
CA ARG A 57 -6.62 -19.27 -52.74
C ARG A 57 -6.49 -20.54 -51.91
N GLU A 58 -5.41 -21.31 -52.11
CA GLU A 58 -5.21 -22.55 -51.32
C GLU A 58 -5.02 -22.27 -49.82
N ASN A 59 -4.43 -21.12 -49.44
CA ASN A 59 -4.37 -20.68 -48.04
C ASN A 59 -5.74 -20.25 -47.49
N ASP A 60 -6.49 -19.41 -48.22
CA ASP A 60 -7.84 -18.98 -47.82
C ASP A 60 -8.78 -20.20 -47.66
N ASP A 61 -8.74 -21.14 -48.62
CA ASP A 61 -9.53 -22.39 -48.59
C ASP A 61 -9.16 -23.28 -47.39
N GLU A 62 -7.86 -23.41 -47.05
CA GLU A 62 -7.41 -24.11 -45.84
C GLU A 62 -7.93 -23.44 -44.56
N ASP A 63 -7.97 -22.11 -44.51
CA ASP A 63 -8.37 -21.36 -43.33
C ASP A 63 -9.89 -21.33 -43.16
N GLU A 64 -10.66 -21.35 -44.26
CA GLU A 64 -12.09 -21.64 -44.23
C GLU A 64 -12.38 -23.06 -43.71
N LEU A 65 -11.59 -24.06 -44.11
CA LEU A 65 -11.72 -25.43 -43.59
C LEU A 65 -11.41 -25.52 -42.08
N LYS A 66 -10.40 -24.80 -41.59
CA LYS A 66 -10.08 -24.71 -40.15
C LYS A 66 -11.21 -24.03 -39.36
N TRP A 67 -11.74 -22.90 -39.85
CA TRP A 67 -12.90 -22.23 -39.22
C TRP A 67 -14.14 -23.14 -39.21
N ALA A 68 -14.46 -23.80 -40.33
CA ALA A 68 -15.58 -24.73 -40.41
C ALA A 68 -15.41 -25.96 -39.49
N ALA A 69 -14.18 -26.39 -39.22
CA ALA A 69 -13.89 -27.43 -38.23
C ALA A 69 -14.18 -26.93 -36.79
N ILE A 70 -13.74 -25.71 -36.44
CA ILE A 70 -14.02 -25.09 -35.13
C ILE A 70 -15.53 -24.86 -34.91
N GLU A 71 -16.27 -24.46 -35.94
CA GLU A 71 -17.73 -24.26 -35.83
C GLU A 71 -18.54 -25.56 -35.63
N ARG A 72 -17.98 -26.70 -36.03
CA ARG A 72 -18.56 -28.04 -35.80
C ARG A 72 -18.30 -28.57 -34.39
N LEU A 73 -17.40 -27.96 -33.62
CA LEU A 73 -17.13 -28.38 -32.24
C LEU A 73 -18.30 -28.05 -31.31
N PRO A 74 -18.47 -28.80 -30.20
CA PRO A 74 -19.34 -28.41 -29.11
C PRO A 74 -19.01 -27.01 -28.59
N THR A 75 -20.01 -26.28 -28.08
CA THR A 75 -19.85 -24.90 -27.59
C THR A 75 -18.66 -24.74 -26.63
N TYR A 76 -18.47 -25.70 -25.72
CA TYR A 76 -17.38 -25.70 -24.75
C TYR A 76 -15.98 -25.73 -25.41
N ASP A 77 -15.77 -26.62 -26.39
CA ASP A 77 -14.49 -26.75 -27.08
C ASP A 77 -14.26 -25.58 -28.06
N ARG A 78 -15.32 -25.12 -28.72
CA ARG A 78 -15.30 -23.96 -29.64
C ARG A 78 -14.88 -22.65 -28.94
N LEU A 79 -15.22 -22.48 -27.67
CA LEU A 79 -14.80 -21.34 -26.85
C LEU A 79 -13.34 -21.45 -26.37
N ARG A 80 -12.76 -22.65 -26.40
CA ARG A 80 -11.38 -22.93 -25.97
C ARG A 80 -10.38 -22.94 -27.11
N LYS A 81 -10.83 -23.12 -28.35
CA LYS A 81 -9.99 -23.10 -29.55
C LYS A 81 -10.11 -21.79 -30.32
N GLY A 82 -8.99 -21.23 -30.74
CA GLY A 82 -8.91 -20.06 -31.62
C GLY A 82 -7.96 -20.30 -32.79
N ILE A 83 -7.90 -19.35 -33.71
CA ILE A 83 -6.93 -19.34 -34.81
C ILE A 83 -5.94 -18.20 -34.58
N LEU A 84 -4.64 -18.51 -34.54
CA LEU A 84 -3.57 -17.52 -34.43
C LEU A 84 -2.90 -17.30 -35.79
N LYS A 85 -2.47 -16.06 -36.06
CA LYS A 85 -1.58 -15.74 -37.18
C LYS A 85 -0.14 -15.95 -36.75
N GLN A 86 0.57 -16.84 -37.44
CA GLN A 86 2.02 -17.01 -37.32
C GLN A 86 2.71 -16.52 -38.59
N THR A 87 3.61 -15.54 -38.45
CA THR A 87 4.60 -15.22 -39.49
C THR A 87 5.81 -16.13 -39.32
N LEU A 88 6.06 -16.99 -40.30
CA LEU A 88 7.29 -17.79 -40.38
C LEU A 88 8.49 -16.90 -40.76
N ASP A 89 9.71 -17.38 -40.49
CA ASP A 89 10.96 -16.67 -40.81
C ASP A 89 11.10 -16.32 -42.31
N ASP A 90 10.45 -17.09 -43.19
CA ASP A 90 10.35 -16.83 -44.65
C ASP A 90 9.34 -15.71 -45.01
N GLY A 91 8.74 -15.02 -44.04
CA GLY A 91 7.74 -13.97 -44.24
C GLY A 91 6.33 -14.46 -44.61
N LYS A 92 6.11 -15.79 -44.68
CA LYS A 92 4.78 -16.37 -44.92
C LYS A 92 3.91 -16.29 -43.67
N ILE A 93 2.68 -15.81 -43.84
CA ILE A 93 1.63 -15.87 -42.81
C ILE A 93 0.94 -17.23 -42.91
N VAL A 94 0.87 -17.96 -41.79
CA VAL A 94 0.17 -19.23 -41.64
C VAL A 94 -0.79 -19.10 -40.47
N HIS A 95 -2.02 -19.59 -40.65
CA HIS A 95 -3.02 -19.64 -39.59
C HIS A 95 -3.02 -21.02 -38.91
N GLN A 96 -2.74 -21.04 -37.61
CA GLN A 96 -2.69 -22.26 -36.80
C GLN A 96 -3.89 -22.33 -35.83
N GLU A 97 -4.52 -23.50 -35.72
CA GLU A 97 -5.49 -23.80 -34.66
C GLU A 97 -4.76 -23.99 -33.33
N VAL A 98 -5.13 -23.21 -32.30
CA VAL A 98 -4.49 -23.24 -30.98
C VAL A 98 -5.54 -23.38 -29.88
N ASP A 99 -5.27 -24.26 -28.91
CA ASP A 99 -6.03 -24.34 -27.65
C ASP A 99 -5.61 -23.19 -26.73
N VAL A 100 -6.50 -22.21 -26.61
CA VAL A 100 -6.34 -21.00 -25.82
C VAL A 100 -6.19 -21.32 -24.32
N THR A 101 -6.67 -22.48 -23.87
CA THR A 101 -6.51 -22.91 -22.47
C THR A 101 -5.09 -23.38 -22.14
N ASN A 102 -4.35 -23.86 -23.13
CA ASN A 102 -2.99 -24.40 -23.02
C ASN A 102 -2.04 -23.78 -24.07
N LEU A 103 -2.08 -22.45 -24.23
CA LEU A 103 -1.14 -21.71 -25.07
C LEU A 103 0.31 -22.00 -24.67
N GLY A 104 1.14 -22.37 -25.64
CA GLY A 104 2.58 -22.49 -25.44
C GLY A 104 3.20 -21.13 -25.08
N LEU A 105 4.35 -21.12 -24.39
CA LEU A 105 5.04 -19.87 -24.03
C LEU A 105 5.37 -19.01 -25.26
N GLN A 106 5.64 -19.63 -26.41
CA GLN A 106 5.88 -18.94 -27.68
C GLN A 106 4.58 -18.37 -28.26
N ASP A 107 3.51 -19.17 -28.36
CA ASP A 107 2.21 -18.71 -28.88
C ASP A 107 1.62 -17.58 -28.02
N LYS A 108 1.72 -17.70 -26.68
CA LYS A 108 1.30 -16.65 -25.75
C LYS A 108 2.12 -15.37 -25.99
N LYS A 109 3.45 -15.48 -26.15
CA LYS A 109 4.32 -14.33 -26.42
C LYS A 109 4.00 -13.68 -27.76
N GLN A 110 3.68 -14.45 -28.79
CA GLN A 110 3.35 -13.94 -30.13
C GLN A 110 1.98 -13.24 -30.16
N LEU A 111 0.94 -13.86 -29.59
CA LEU A 111 -0.37 -13.22 -29.41
C LEU A 111 -0.26 -11.92 -28.60
N MET A 112 0.58 -11.95 -27.56
CA MET A 112 0.85 -10.79 -26.72
C MET A 112 1.62 -9.71 -27.49
N GLU A 113 2.67 -10.03 -28.24
CA GLU A 113 3.41 -9.04 -29.04
C GLU A 113 2.55 -8.41 -30.13
N SER A 114 1.66 -9.17 -30.79
CA SER A 114 0.75 -8.60 -31.80
C SER A 114 -0.26 -7.64 -31.17
N ILE A 115 -0.86 -8.00 -30.03
CA ILE A 115 -1.87 -7.18 -29.36
C ILE A 115 -1.23 -5.97 -28.66
N LEU A 116 -0.14 -6.17 -27.91
CA LEU A 116 0.52 -5.08 -27.19
C LEU A 116 1.09 -4.02 -28.14
N ARG A 117 1.55 -4.42 -29.34
CA ARG A 117 1.98 -3.46 -30.37
C ARG A 117 0.83 -2.61 -30.90
N ILE A 118 -0.36 -3.20 -31.11
CA ILE A 118 -1.56 -2.43 -31.46
C ILE A 118 -1.95 -1.47 -30.33
N VAL A 119 -1.79 -1.89 -29.06
CA VAL A 119 -2.08 -1.05 -27.89
C VAL A 119 -1.05 0.08 -27.70
N GLU A 120 0.22 -0.13 -28.03
CA GLU A 120 1.26 0.91 -28.07
C GLU A 120 1.00 1.97 -29.15
N GLU A 121 0.52 1.57 -30.32
CA GLU A 121 0.21 2.48 -31.43
C GLU A 121 -1.15 3.19 -31.22
N ASP A 122 -2.21 2.46 -30.85
CA ASP A 122 -3.57 3.00 -30.65
C ASP A 122 -4.48 2.06 -29.82
N ASN A 123 -4.47 2.21 -28.49
CA ASN A 123 -5.38 1.53 -27.57
C ASN A 123 -6.87 1.81 -27.83
N GLU A 124 -7.22 2.99 -28.36
CA GLU A 124 -8.61 3.37 -28.62
C GLU A 124 -9.20 2.49 -29.72
N ARG A 125 -8.45 2.35 -30.81
CA ARG A 125 -8.80 1.48 -31.93
C ARG A 125 -8.88 0.00 -31.54
N PHE A 126 -8.08 -0.45 -30.58
CA PHE A 126 -8.20 -1.81 -30.04
C PHE A 126 -9.52 -2.02 -29.27
N LEU A 127 -9.86 -1.10 -28.38
CA LEU A 127 -11.13 -1.13 -27.64
C LEU A 127 -12.35 -1.00 -28.58
N LEU A 128 -12.27 -0.16 -29.61
CA LEU A 128 -13.31 -0.04 -30.63
C LEU A 128 -13.52 -1.36 -31.38
N ARG A 129 -12.48 -2.08 -31.80
CA ARG A 129 -12.64 -3.42 -32.43
C ARG A 129 -13.32 -4.45 -31.53
N LEU A 130 -13.03 -4.42 -30.22
CA LEU A 130 -13.72 -5.26 -29.23
C LEU A 130 -15.21 -4.90 -29.13
N ARG A 131 -15.50 -3.59 -29.15
CA ARG A 131 -16.87 -3.07 -29.09
C ARG A 131 -17.66 -3.39 -30.35
N ASP A 132 -17.12 -3.08 -31.53
CA ASP A 132 -17.68 -3.37 -32.85
C ASP A 132 -18.10 -4.83 -32.98
N ARG A 133 -17.27 -5.78 -32.52
CA ARG A 133 -17.60 -7.20 -32.55
C ARG A 133 -18.85 -7.54 -31.72
N THR A 134 -19.04 -6.87 -30.59
CA THR A 134 -20.18 -7.07 -29.68
C THR A 134 -21.44 -6.39 -30.22
N ASP A 135 -21.31 -5.17 -30.76
CA ASP A 135 -22.43 -4.41 -31.31
C ASP A 135 -22.94 -5.02 -32.64
N ARG A 136 -22.06 -5.63 -33.46
CA ARG A 136 -22.44 -6.37 -34.69
C ARG A 136 -23.42 -7.52 -34.47
N VAL A 137 -23.51 -8.05 -33.25
CA VAL A 137 -24.48 -9.10 -32.86
C VAL A 137 -25.59 -8.59 -31.94
N GLY A 138 -25.70 -7.27 -31.75
CA GLY A 138 -26.75 -6.62 -30.96
C GLY A 138 -26.78 -7.05 -29.49
N ILE A 139 -25.60 -7.22 -28.87
CA ILE A 139 -25.51 -7.57 -27.44
C ILE A 139 -25.31 -6.29 -26.63
N ASP A 140 -26.33 -5.92 -25.85
CA ASP A 140 -26.24 -4.80 -24.92
C ASP A 140 -25.28 -5.11 -23.76
N ILE A 141 -24.27 -4.24 -23.58
CA ILE A 141 -23.34 -4.34 -22.45
C ILE A 141 -24.05 -3.85 -21.17
N PRO A 142 -23.94 -4.56 -20.02
CA PRO A 142 -24.57 -4.14 -18.78
C PRO A 142 -24.02 -2.77 -18.31
N LYS A 143 -24.92 -1.79 -18.23
CA LYS A 143 -24.66 -0.44 -17.69
C LYS A 143 -25.11 -0.35 -16.24
N ILE A 144 -24.37 0.37 -15.41
CA ILE A 144 -24.65 0.48 -13.97
C ILE A 144 -24.77 1.96 -13.58
N GLU A 145 -25.98 2.42 -13.29
CA GLU A 145 -26.22 3.74 -12.71
C GLU A 145 -26.21 3.62 -11.19
N VAL A 146 -25.45 4.49 -10.50
CA VAL A 146 -25.41 4.53 -9.04
C VAL A 146 -26.09 5.80 -8.54
N ARG A 147 -27.06 5.65 -7.64
CA ARG A 147 -27.79 6.76 -7.00
C ARG A 147 -27.58 6.73 -5.49
N TYR A 148 -27.43 7.90 -4.90
CA TYR A 148 -27.41 8.10 -3.46
C TYR A 148 -28.36 9.23 -3.07
N GLU A 149 -29.13 9.01 -2.01
CA GLU A 149 -30.21 9.88 -1.53
C GLU A 149 -30.02 10.11 -0.03
N HIS A 150 -29.94 11.38 0.37
CA HIS A 150 -29.88 11.83 1.77
C HIS A 150 -28.75 11.19 2.61
N LEU A 151 -27.60 10.90 1.97
CA LEU A 151 -26.47 10.22 2.57
C LEU A 151 -25.82 11.08 3.65
N SER A 152 -25.93 10.64 4.90
CA SER A 152 -25.33 11.28 6.07
C SER A 152 -24.48 10.26 6.83
N ILE A 153 -23.27 10.64 7.21
CA ILE A 153 -22.31 9.73 7.85
C ILE A 153 -21.74 10.37 9.10
N GLU A 154 -21.83 9.66 10.22
CA GLU A 154 -21.42 10.13 11.55
C GLU A 154 -20.36 9.19 12.15
N GLY A 155 -19.29 9.76 12.70
CA GLY A 155 -18.27 9.03 13.46
C GLY A 155 -18.19 9.52 14.92
N ASP A 156 -17.98 8.61 15.86
CA ASP A 156 -17.83 8.96 17.29
C ASP A 156 -16.36 9.31 17.60
N THR A 157 -16.10 10.52 18.12
CA THR A 157 -14.75 10.98 18.49
C THR A 157 -14.67 11.42 19.97
N TYR A 158 -13.45 11.40 20.53
CA TYR A 158 -13.17 11.92 21.88
C TYR A 158 -12.62 13.35 21.79
N ASP A 159 -13.17 14.28 22.58
CA ASP A 159 -12.76 15.70 22.59
C ASP A 159 -11.39 15.90 23.29
N GLY A 160 -10.45 16.58 22.64
CA GLY A 160 -9.24 17.14 23.24
C GLY A 160 -8.21 16.12 23.77
N SER A 161 -7.60 16.42 24.93
CA SER A 161 -6.50 15.62 25.51
C SER A 161 -6.89 14.19 25.92
N ARG A 162 -8.19 13.85 25.94
CA ARG A 162 -8.69 12.47 26.11
C ARG A 162 -8.49 11.58 24.89
N ALA A 163 -8.28 12.16 23.69
CA ALA A 163 -7.95 11.43 22.48
C ALA A 163 -6.50 10.89 22.50
N LEU A 164 -5.61 11.47 23.32
CA LEU A 164 -4.22 11.01 23.43
C LEU A 164 -4.17 9.59 24.03
N PRO A 165 -3.56 8.59 23.37
CA PRO A 165 -3.49 7.20 23.80
C PRO A 165 -2.44 6.98 24.91
N THR A 166 -2.49 7.80 25.97
CA THR A 166 -1.71 7.55 27.20
C THR A 166 -2.27 6.30 27.90
N LEU A 167 -1.44 5.59 28.67
CA LEU A 167 -1.92 4.42 29.45
C LEU A 167 -3.12 4.77 30.35
N TRP A 168 -3.11 5.97 30.94
CA TRP A 168 -4.20 6.49 31.78
C TRP A 168 -5.48 6.76 30.96
N ASN A 169 -5.38 7.44 29.81
CA ASN A 169 -6.55 7.67 28.96
C ASN A 169 -7.07 6.37 28.34
N ALA A 170 -6.19 5.45 27.92
CA ALA A 170 -6.58 4.17 27.34
C ALA A 170 -7.31 3.28 28.35
N THR A 171 -6.83 3.20 29.59
CA THR A 171 -7.50 2.47 30.68
C THR A 171 -8.83 3.13 31.05
N ILE A 172 -8.90 4.46 31.16
CA ILE A 172 -10.17 5.17 31.39
C ILE A 172 -11.15 4.94 30.24
N ASN A 173 -10.72 5.08 28.98
CA ASN A 173 -11.58 4.90 27.81
C ASN A 173 -12.05 3.44 27.68
N PHE A 174 -11.23 2.46 28.06
CA PHE A 174 -11.63 1.04 28.13
C PHE A 174 -12.67 0.78 29.22
N VAL A 175 -12.46 1.33 30.44
CA VAL A 175 -13.39 1.17 31.56
C VAL A 175 -14.69 1.94 31.33
N GLU A 176 -14.63 3.21 30.89
CA GLU A 176 -15.81 3.98 30.49
C GLU A 176 -16.54 3.29 29.32
N GLY A 177 -15.84 2.74 28.33
CA GLY A 177 -16.45 1.99 27.21
C GLY A 177 -17.06 0.63 27.61
N ALA A 178 -16.52 -0.04 28.62
CA ALA A 178 -17.13 -1.25 29.19
C ALA A 178 -18.39 -0.89 30.00
N LEU A 179 -18.34 0.17 30.80
CA LEU A 179 -19.48 0.70 31.57
C LEU A 179 -20.59 1.27 30.65
N GLU A 180 -20.22 1.87 29.53
CA GLU A 180 -21.12 2.33 28.46
C GLU A 180 -21.89 1.15 27.84
N LYS A 181 -21.20 0.05 27.51
CA LYS A 181 -21.84 -1.20 27.04
C LYS A 181 -22.79 -1.83 28.07
N ILE A 182 -22.50 -1.65 29.36
CA ILE A 182 -23.34 -2.10 30.48
C ILE A 182 -24.41 -1.05 30.87
N LYS A 183 -24.47 0.09 30.15
CA LYS A 183 -25.40 1.23 30.36
C LYS A 183 -25.31 1.91 31.75
N LEU A 184 -24.18 1.77 32.44
CA LEU A 184 -23.96 2.37 33.77
C LEU A 184 -23.49 3.83 33.72
N VAL A 185 -22.91 4.28 32.61
CA VAL A 185 -22.35 5.63 32.45
C VAL A 185 -22.75 6.19 31.07
N PRO A 186 -23.21 7.46 30.96
CA PRO A 186 -23.51 8.08 29.67
C PRO A 186 -22.23 8.32 28.85
N SER A 187 -22.33 8.16 27.53
CA SER A 187 -21.20 8.37 26.62
C SER A 187 -20.71 9.81 26.64
N LYS A 188 -19.38 9.99 26.68
CA LYS A 188 -18.70 11.28 26.51
C LYS A 188 -18.14 11.50 25.10
N LYS A 189 -18.44 10.58 24.17
CA LYS A 189 -18.06 10.72 22.75
C LYS A 189 -18.97 11.76 22.08
N ARG A 190 -18.43 12.45 21.09
CA ARG A 190 -19.21 13.32 20.19
C ARG A 190 -19.34 12.68 18.82
N ALA A 191 -20.58 12.60 18.34
CA ALA A 191 -20.85 12.29 16.94
C ALA A 191 -20.44 13.49 16.07
N VAL A 192 -19.46 13.29 15.20
CA VAL A 192 -19.02 14.25 14.18
C VAL A 192 -19.64 13.83 12.86
N LYS A 193 -20.45 14.70 12.24
CA LYS A 193 -21.01 14.46 10.91
C LYS A 193 -19.95 14.71 9.84
N ILE A 194 -19.43 13.63 9.26
CA ILE A 194 -18.44 13.62 8.18
C ILE A 194 -19.10 13.95 6.85
N LEU A 195 -20.24 13.31 6.54
CA LEU A 195 -21.11 13.68 5.42
C LEU A 195 -22.46 14.17 5.94
N ARG A 196 -23.02 15.18 5.27
CA ARG A 196 -24.17 15.97 5.70
C ARG A 196 -25.20 16.07 4.57
N ASP A 197 -26.14 15.13 4.56
CA ASP A 197 -27.31 15.11 3.67
C ASP A 197 -26.96 15.22 2.17
N VAL A 198 -26.20 14.26 1.69
CA VAL A 198 -25.62 14.25 0.33
C VAL A 198 -26.45 13.39 -0.62
N SER A 199 -26.90 13.96 -1.74
CA SER A 199 -27.69 13.29 -2.78
C SER A 199 -27.08 13.49 -4.18
N GLY A 200 -27.27 12.53 -5.09
CA GLY A 200 -26.74 12.61 -6.45
C GLY A 200 -26.81 11.32 -7.27
N ILE A 201 -26.51 11.46 -8.57
CA ILE A 201 -26.55 10.39 -9.58
C ILE A 201 -25.19 10.28 -10.29
N ILE A 202 -24.74 9.04 -10.47
CA ILE A 202 -23.52 8.66 -11.19
C ILE A 202 -23.97 7.89 -12.43
N LYS A 203 -23.95 8.56 -13.58
CA LYS A 203 -24.42 7.99 -14.85
C LYS A 203 -23.34 7.09 -15.47
N PRO A 204 -23.72 5.95 -16.07
CA PRO A 204 -22.77 5.11 -16.80
C PRO A 204 -22.24 5.84 -18.05
N SER A 205 -21.10 5.41 -18.56
CA SER A 205 -20.49 5.93 -19.80
C SER A 205 -20.10 7.42 -19.75
N ARG A 206 -20.05 8.01 -18.55
CA ARG A 206 -19.53 9.36 -18.25
C ARG A 206 -18.48 9.25 -17.15
N MET A 207 -17.35 9.93 -17.31
CA MET A 207 -16.28 9.95 -16.32
C MET A 207 -16.47 11.13 -15.37
N ILE A 208 -16.49 10.85 -14.08
CA ILE A 208 -16.73 11.85 -13.04
C ILE A 208 -15.45 12.14 -12.25
N LEU A 209 -15.10 13.42 -12.15
CA LEU A 209 -14.03 13.93 -11.28
C LEU A 209 -14.59 14.27 -9.90
N LEU A 210 -14.05 13.69 -8.83
CA LEU A 210 -14.34 14.07 -7.46
C LEU A 210 -13.26 15.05 -6.96
N LEU A 211 -13.60 16.32 -6.82
CA LEU A 211 -12.76 17.36 -6.23
C LEU A 211 -13.22 17.71 -4.81
N GLY A 212 -12.29 18.16 -3.99
CA GLY A 212 -12.57 18.66 -2.64
C GLY A 212 -11.31 18.76 -1.78
N PRO A 213 -11.28 19.68 -0.80
CA PRO A 213 -10.14 19.85 0.11
C PRO A 213 -9.86 18.61 0.98
N PRO A 214 -8.75 18.57 1.73
CA PRO A 214 -8.43 17.46 2.62
C PRO A 214 -9.46 17.42 3.75
N GLY A 215 -9.91 16.23 4.13
CA GLY A 215 -10.97 16.08 5.14
C GLY A 215 -12.39 16.48 4.68
N GLY A 216 -12.58 16.87 3.41
CA GLY A 216 -13.91 17.18 2.86
C GLY A 216 -14.90 16.00 2.79
N GLY A 217 -14.43 14.77 3.04
CA GLY A 217 -15.23 13.54 3.05
C GLY A 217 -15.08 12.64 1.81
N LYS A 218 -14.14 12.94 0.89
CA LYS A 218 -13.96 12.24 -0.41
C LYS A 218 -13.87 10.71 -0.27
N THR A 219 -12.89 10.23 0.49
CA THR A 219 -12.69 8.81 0.81
C THR A 219 -13.91 8.18 1.47
N THR A 220 -14.56 8.88 2.41
CA THR A 220 -15.75 8.40 3.12
C THR A 220 -16.94 8.22 2.18
N LEU A 221 -17.13 9.13 1.22
CA LEU A 221 -18.13 9.01 0.16
C LEU A 221 -17.84 7.80 -0.74
N LEU A 222 -16.62 7.68 -1.28
CA LEU A 222 -16.23 6.58 -2.18
C LEU A 222 -16.35 5.20 -1.49
N LYS A 223 -15.85 5.05 -0.26
CA LYS A 223 -15.99 3.82 0.55
C LYS A 223 -17.46 3.43 0.75
N SER A 224 -18.32 4.41 0.99
CA SER A 224 -19.75 4.17 1.25
C SER A 224 -20.50 3.77 -0.01
N LEU A 225 -20.21 4.42 -1.14
CA LEU A 225 -20.73 4.04 -2.46
C LEU A 225 -20.26 2.63 -2.88
N ALA A 226 -19.05 2.25 -2.50
CA ALA A 226 -18.51 0.90 -2.71
C ALA A 226 -19.09 -0.19 -1.79
N GLY A 227 -19.94 0.18 -0.82
CA GLY A 227 -20.45 -0.75 0.19
C GLY A 227 -19.38 -1.24 1.17
N VAL A 228 -18.29 -0.49 1.37
CA VAL A 228 -17.24 -0.77 2.35
C VAL A 228 -17.06 0.42 3.31
N PRO A 229 -18.12 0.91 3.99
CA PRO A 229 -17.97 1.91 5.04
C PRO A 229 -17.18 1.33 6.22
N ASP A 230 -16.35 2.16 6.86
CA ASP A 230 -15.66 1.77 8.09
C ASP A 230 -16.70 1.48 9.18
N LYS A 231 -16.63 0.32 9.83
CA LYS A 231 -17.74 -0.23 10.64
C LYS A 231 -18.08 0.57 11.92
N ASP A 232 -17.21 1.49 12.31
CA ASP A 232 -17.42 2.41 13.42
C ASP A 232 -18.20 3.68 13.00
N LEU A 233 -18.44 3.86 11.70
CA LEU A 233 -19.24 4.95 11.14
C LEU A 233 -20.72 4.54 11.02
N ARG A 234 -21.61 5.46 11.42
CA ARG A 234 -23.05 5.31 11.27
C ARG A 234 -23.47 5.93 9.94
N VAL A 235 -24.00 5.12 9.04
CA VAL A 235 -24.50 5.55 7.72
C VAL A 235 -26.02 5.65 7.77
N ALA A 236 -26.55 6.80 7.35
CA ALA A 236 -27.96 7.06 7.13
C ALA A 236 -28.18 7.57 5.69
N GLY A 237 -29.39 7.42 5.17
CA GLY A 237 -29.70 7.64 3.75
C GLY A 237 -29.75 6.33 2.97
N LYS A 238 -29.90 6.42 1.65
CA LYS A 238 -30.11 5.28 0.75
C LYS A 238 -29.11 5.30 -0.40
N ILE A 239 -28.57 4.13 -0.74
CA ILE A 239 -27.68 3.94 -1.89
C ILE A 239 -28.26 2.80 -2.74
N SER A 240 -28.41 3.03 -4.05
CA SER A 240 -28.93 2.03 -4.97
C SER A 240 -28.17 1.99 -6.29
N TYR A 241 -28.03 0.80 -6.86
CA TYR A 241 -27.43 0.54 -8.16
C TYR A 241 -28.55 0.04 -9.09
N CYS A 242 -28.83 0.75 -10.18
CA CYS A 242 -29.97 0.48 -11.08
C CYS A 242 -31.31 0.30 -10.32
N GLY A 243 -31.53 1.06 -9.25
CA GLY A 243 -32.72 0.97 -8.39
C GLY A 243 -32.76 -0.20 -7.38
N HIS A 244 -31.70 -1.01 -7.29
CA HIS A 244 -31.53 -2.05 -6.27
C HIS A 244 -30.64 -1.55 -5.13
N GLU A 245 -31.07 -1.73 -3.89
CA GLU A 245 -30.27 -1.36 -2.71
C GLU A 245 -29.05 -2.28 -2.54
N LEU A 246 -28.02 -1.80 -1.85
CA LEU A 246 -26.76 -2.53 -1.60
C LEU A 246 -26.93 -3.88 -0.88
N SER A 247 -28.10 -4.15 -0.31
CA SER A 247 -28.48 -5.41 0.35
C SER A 247 -28.89 -6.54 -0.62
N TYR A 248 -29.25 -6.20 -1.86
CA TYR A 248 -29.76 -7.16 -2.86
C TYR A 248 -28.66 -7.93 -3.62
N PHE A 249 -27.46 -7.35 -3.69
CA PHE A 249 -26.31 -7.87 -4.43
C PHE A 249 -25.04 -7.74 -3.59
N ILE A 250 -23.87 -8.07 -4.15
CA ILE A 250 -22.58 -7.92 -3.47
C ILE A 250 -21.85 -6.69 -4.05
N PRO A 251 -21.82 -5.54 -3.34
CA PRO A 251 -21.21 -4.31 -3.86
C PRO A 251 -19.73 -4.49 -4.18
N GLN A 252 -18.98 -5.15 -3.31
CA GLN A 252 -17.51 -5.32 -3.43
C GLN A 252 -17.08 -6.27 -4.56
N ARG A 253 -18.05 -6.91 -5.23
CA ARG A 253 -17.85 -7.73 -6.44
C ARG A 253 -18.32 -7.02 -7.71
N THR A 254 -19.26 -6.08 -7.58
CA THR A 254 -19.86 -5.32 -8.68
C THR A 254 -19.05 -4.05 -8.98
N CYS A 255 -18.57 -3.39 -7.92
CA CYS A 255 -17.62 -2.30 -7.97
C CYS A 255 -16.22 -2.72 -7.50
N ALA A 256 -15.21 -1.95 -7.89
CA ALA A 256 -13.87 -2.02 -7.34
C ALA A 256 -13.48 -0.67 -6.71
N TYR A 257 -13.05 -0.71 -5.46
CA TYR A 257 -12.51 0.44 -4.74
C TYR A 257 -10.99 0.40 -4.75
N ILE A 258 -10.36 1.41 -5.35
CA ILE A 258 -8.91 1.58 -5.41
C ILE A 258 -8.51 2.54 -4.28
N SER A 259 -7.95 1.96 -3.23
CA SER A 259 -7.53 2.65 -2.01
C SER A 259 -6.39 3.64 -2.25
N GLN A 260 -6.38 4.72 -1.46
CA GLN A 260 -5.25 5.64 -1.37
C GLN A 260 -3.95 4.92 -0.96
N HIS A 261 -4.02 3.88 -0.12
CA HIS A 261 -2.86 3.19 0.47
C HIS A 261 -2.35 1.98 -0.34
N ASP A 262 -1.06 1.99 -0.66
CA ASP A 262 -0.37 0.94 -1.42
C ASP A 262 0.06 -0.26 -0.57
N LEU A 263 -0.91 -1.05 -0.10
CA LEU A 263 -0.69 -2.29 0.64
C LEU A 263 -0.57 -3.50 -0.29
N HIS A 264 0.64 -4.09 -0.35
CA HIS A 264 1.00 -5.21 -1.22
C HIS A 264 2.00 -6.16 -0.52
N HIS A 265 2.14 -7.39 -1.01
CA HIS A 265 3.19 -8.31 -0.55
C HIS A 265 4.54 -7.93 -1.15
N GLY A 266 5.45 -7.42 -0.33
CA GLY A 266 6.79 -7.02 -0.77
C GLY A 266 7.64 -8.18 -1.32
N GLU A 267 7.30 -9.43 -0.98
CA GLU A 267 7.99 -10.62 -1.50
C GLU A 267 7.40 -11.17 -2.82
N MET A 268 6.41 -10.52 -3.43
CA MET A 268 5.88 -10.86 -4.76
C MET A 268 6.44 -9.92 -5.84
N THR A 269 6.42 -10.33 -7.11
CA THR A 269 6.67 -9.42 -8.23
C THR A 269 5.40 -8.66 -8.62
N VAL A 270 5.54 -7.60 -9.41
CA VAL A 270 4.40 -6.83 -9.96
C VAL A 270 3.45 -7.75 -10.72
N ARG A 271 3.99 -8.58 -11.63
CA ARG A 271 3.25 -9.58 -12.42
C ARG A 271 2.51 -10.59 -11.54
N GLU A 272 3.20 -11.25 -10.62
CA GLU A 272 2.59 -12.27 -9.76
C GLU A 272 1.48 -11.71 -8.87
N THR A 273 1.60 -10.43 -8.47
CA THR A 273 0.56 -9.74 -7.69
C THR A 273 -0.71 -9.56 -8.51
N LEU A 274 -0.57 -9.12 -9.76
CA LEU A 274 -1.68 -8.96 -10.70
C LEU A 274 -2.28 -10.31 -11.15
N ASP A 275 -1.47 -11.32 -11.45
CA ASP A 275 -1.93 -12.66 -11.80
C ASP A 275 -2.69 -13.32 -10.64
N PHE A 276 -2.22 -13.13 -9.39
CA PHE A 276 -2.96 -13.59 -8.21
C PHE A 276 -4.30 -12.86 -8.03
N ALA A 277 -4.35 -11.55 -8.29
CA ALA A 277 -5.58 -10.78 -8.25
C ALA A 277 -6.59 -11.21 -9.34
N GLY A 278 -6.14 -11.36 -10.58
CA GLY A 278 -6.98 -11.85 -11.68
C GLY A 278 -7.51 -13.27 -11.44
N ARG A 279 -6.66 -14.16 -10.91
CA ARG A 279 -7.04 -15.54 -10.59
C ARG A 279 -8.07 -15.62 -9.45
N SER A 280 -7.96 -14.77 -8.43
CA SER A 280 -8.89 -14.78 -7.28
C SER A 280 -10.20 -14.04 -7.55
N LEU A 281 -10.16 -12.92 -8.27
CA LEU A 281 -11.34 -12.16 -8.67
C LEU A 281 -12.16 -12.88 -9.76
N GLY A 282 -11.51 -13.73 -10.57
CA GLY A 282 -12.14 -14.51 -11.63
C GLY A 282 -12.54 -13.69 -12.85
N VAL A 283 -13.13 -14.37 -13.84
CA VAL A 283 -13.48 -13.76 -15.14
C VAL A 283 -14.86 -13.07 -15.14
N GLY A 284 -15.68 -13.29 -14.11
CA GLY A 284 -17.05 -12.78 -14.03
C GLY A 284 -17.90 -13.24 -15.22
N THR A 285 -18.76 -12.36 -15.71
CA THR A 285 -19.72 -12.63 -16.79
C THR A 285 -19.10 -12.70 -18.19
N ARG A 286 -17.77 -12.58 -18.32
CA ARG A 286 -17.05 -12.60 -19.61
C ARG A 286 -17.23 -13.93 -20.35
N TYR A 287 -17.33 -15.07 -19.63
CA TYR A 287 -17.57 -16.38 -20.24
C TYR A 287 -18.98 -16.50 -20.84
N ASP A 288 -19.99 -16.05 -20.11
CA ASP A 288 -21.39 -16.09 -20.56
C ASP A 288 -21.60 -15.14 -21.75
N LEU A 289 -21.03 -13.94 -21.68
CA LEU A 289 -21.01 -12.96 -22.76
C LEU A 289 -20.40 -13.56 -24.04
N LEU A 290 -19.23 -14.20 -23.93
CA LEU A 290 -18.56 -14.82 -25.06
C LEU A 290 -19.34 -16.04 -25.62
N THR A 291 -20.01 -16.78 -24.74
CA THR A 291 -20.86 -17.92 -25.12
C THR A 291 -22.05 -17.45 -25.97
N GLU A 292 -22.74 -16.41 -25.54
CA GLU A 292 -23.87 -15.80 -26.27
C GLU A 292 -23.42 -15.11 -27.56
N LEU A 293 -22.30 -14.38 -27.51
CA LEU A 293 -21.67 -13.75 -28.68
C LEU A 293 -21.35 -14.81 -29.75
N SER A 294 -20.66 -15.89 -29.37
CA SER A 294 -20.32 -16.98 -30.29
C SER A 294 -21.55 -17.78 -30.77
N ARG A 295 -22.69 -17.72 -30.05
CA ARG A 295 -23.97 -18.27 -30.53
C ARG A 295 -24.54 -17.39 -31.65
N ARG A 296 -24.66 -16.08 -31.42
CA ARG A 296 -25.22 -15.13 -32.40
C ARG A 296 -24.37 -14.96 -33.64
N GLU A 297 -23.04 -14.96 -33.52
CA GLU A 297 -22.13 -14.93 -34.67
C GLU A 297 -22.39 -16.11 -35.63
N LYS A 298 -22.62 -17.31 -35.07
CA LYS A 298 -22.94 -18.51 -35.85
C LYS A 298 -24.33 -18.46 -36.48
N GLU A 299 -25.31 -17.87 -35.81
CA GLU A 299 -26.67 -17.68 -36.36
C GLU A 299 -26.69 -16.65 -37.50
N LEU A 300 -25.81 -15.65 -37.46
CA LEU A 300 -25.69 -14.59 -38.47
C LEU A 300 -24.62 -14.86 -39.55
N GLY A 301 -23.87 -15.97 -39.46
CA GLY A 301 -22.77 -16.30 -40.37
C GLY A 301 -21.59 -15.31 -40.31
N ILE A 302 -21.39 -14.64 -39.18
CA ILE A 302 -20.35 -13.63 -38.99
C ILE A 302 -19.05 -14.29 -38.55
N LYS A 303 -18.02 -14.23 -39.41
CA LYS A 303 -16.65 -14.60 -39.02
C LYS A 303 -16.02 -13.50 -38.15
N PRO A 304 -15.46 -13.82 -36.96
CA PRO A 304 -14.77 -12.86 -36.12
C PRO A 304 -13.33 -12.60 -36.58
N ASP A 305 -12.73 -11.49 -36.14
CA ASP A 305 -11.28 -11.25 -36.29
C ASP A 305 -10.50 -12.30 -35.45
N PRO A 306 -9.60 -13.10 -36.03
CA PRO A 306 -8.86 -14.14 -35.31
C PRO A 306 -8.10 -13.64 -34.07
N GLU A 307 -7.52 -12.43 -34.12
CA GLU A 307 -6.72 -11.89 -33.02
C GLU A 307 -7.60 -11.46 -31.83
N ILE A 308 -8.70 -10.76 -32.14
CA ILE A 308 -9.71 -10.35 -31.16
C ILE A 308 -10.43 -11.57 -30.57
N ASP A 309 -10.61 -12.63 -31.37
CA ASP A 309 -11.20 -13.90 -30.92
C ASP A 309 -10.30 -14.69 -30.00
N ALA A 310 -9.01 -14.84 -30.34
CA ALA A 310 -8.03 -15.45 -29.45
C ALA A 310 -7.93 -14.68 -28.13
N PHE A 311 -7.94 -13.33 -28.16
CA PHE A 311 -7.90 -12.49 -26.97
C PHE A 311 -9.13 -12.64 -26.07
N MET A 312 -10.34 -12.48 -26.61
CA MET A 312 -11.56 -12.59 -25.79
C MET A 312 -11.76 -14.01 -25.25
N LYS A 313 -11.42 -15.05 -26.03
CA LYS A 313 -11.39 -16.44 -25.54
C LYS A 313 -10.41 -16.60 -24.39
N ALA A 314 -9.20 -16.07 -24.48
CA ALA A 314 -8.20 -16.20 -23.42
C ALA A 314 -8.63 -15.53 -22.12
N ILE A 315 -9.24 -14.35 -22.22
CA ILE A 315 -9.72 -13.59 -21.07
C ILE A 315 -10.95 -14.22 -20.41
N ALA A 316 -11.73 -15.02 -21.15
CA ALA A 316 -12.89 -15.73 -20.63
C ALA A 316 -12.56 -17.06 -19.91
N VAL A 317 -11.33 -17.57 -19.99
CA VAL A 317 -10.95 -18.84 -19.32
C VAL A 317 -10.62 -18.59 -17.85
N ALA A 318 -11.48 -19.08 -16.96
CA ALA A 318 -11.24 -19.02 -15.51
C ALA A 318 -10.03 -19.86 -15.06
N GLY A 319 -9.33 -19.40 -14.02
CA GLY A 319 -8.36 -20.20 -13.26
C GLY A 319 -6.96 -20.37 -13.84
N GLN A 320 -6.65 -19.78 -15.01
CA GLN A 320 -5.30 -19.79 -15.60
C GLN A 320 -4.26 -19.13 -14.68
N GLU A 321 -3.01 -19.60 -14.78
CA GLU A 321 -1.93 -19.14 -13.89
C GLU A 321 -1.25 -17.84 -14.32
N SER A 322 -1.38 -17.45 -15.60
CA SER A 322 -0.91 -16.15 -16.09
C SER A 322 -1.90 -15.58 -17.11
N SER A 323 -2.62 -14.53 -16.72
CA SER A 323 -3.73 -14.00 -17.53
C SER A 323 -3.23 -13.02 -18.61
N LEU A 324 -3.75 -13.12 -19.83
CA LEU A 324 -3.55 -12.09 -20.85
C LEU A 324 -4.16 -10.73 -20.44
N VAL A 325 -5.09 -10.70 -19.48
CA VAL A 325 -5.55 -9.45 -18.84
C VAL A 325 -4.42 -8.80 -18.05
N THR A 326 -3.63 -9.59 -17.31
CA THR A 326 -2.48 -9.09 -16.53
C THR A 326 -1.48 -8.41 -17.44
N ASP A 327 -1.14 -9.06 -18.56
CA ASP A 327 -0.21 -8.54 -19.55
C ASP A 327 -0.70 -7.23 -20.19
N TYR A 328 -1.99 -7.14 -20.54
CA TYR A 328 -2.63 -5.92 -21.05
C TYR A 328 -2.63 -4.78 -20.01
N VAL A 329 -2.99 -5.06 -18.75
CA VAL A 329 -3.01 -4.06 -17.66
C VAL A 329 -1.60 -3.60 -17.28
N LEU A 330 -0.60 -4.50 -17.28
CA LEU A 330 0.81 -4.15 -17.11
C LEU A 330 1.25 -3.13 -18.16
N LYS A 331 0.87 -3.33 -19.43
CA LYS A 331 1.23 -2.41 -20.51
C LYS A 331 0.50 -1.08 -20.42
N LEU A 332 -0.83 -1.10 -20.22
CA LEU A 332 -1.67 0.09 -20.10
C LEU A 332 -1.20 1.02 -18.96
N LEU A 333 -0.70 0.45 -17.86
CA LEU A 333 -0.17 1.22 -16.73
C LEU A 333 1.33 1.51 -16.84
N GLY A 334 2.03 1.13 -17.91
CA GLY A 334 3.49 1.33 -18.05
C GLY A 334 4.31 0.65 -16.95
N LEU A 335 3.88 -0.55 -16.56
CA LEU A 335 4.50 -1.43 -15.56
C LEU A 335 5.20 -2.65 -16.19
N ASP A 336 5.14 -2.78 -17.51
CA ASP A 336 5.82 -3.83 -18.29
C ASP A 336 7.34 -3.89 -18.01
N ILE A 337 8.01 -2.74 -17.97
CA ILE A 337 9.45 -2.62 -17.66
C ILE A 337 9.79 -3.19 -16.27
N CYS A 338 8.87 -3.12 -15.31
CA CYS A 338 9.05 -3.60 -13.94
C CYS A 338 8.22 -4.84 -13.60
N ALA A 339 7.62 -5.52 -14.58
CA ALA A 339 6.68 -6.62 -14.36
C ALA A 339 7.27 -7.74 -13.48
N ASP A 340 8.52 -8.11 -13.73
CA ASP A 340 9.20 -9.21 -13.02
C ASP A 340 10.09 -8.70 -11.86
N ILE A 341 10.00 -7.41 -11.51
CA ILE A 341 10.68 -6.82 -10.36
C ILE A 341 9.84 -7.04 -9.10
N MET A 342 10.52 -7.27 -7.98
CA MET A 342 9.93 -7.41 -6.65
C MET A 342 9.25 -6.10 -6.21
N VAL A 343 8.03 -6.17 -5.68
CA VAL A 343 7.30 -4.98 -5.21
C VAL A 343 8.04 -4.28 -4.06
N GLY A 344 8.67 -5.04 -3.17
CA GLY A 344 9.43 -4.52 -2.04
C GLY A 344 8.58 -4.00 -0.88
N ASP A 345 9.27 -3.71 0.22
CA ASP A 345 8.70 -3.22 1.48
C ASP A 345 9.67 -2.19 2.13
N GLN A 346 9.46 -1.81 3.39
CA GLN A 346 10.32 -0.85 4.07
C GLN A 346 11.75 -1.36 4.33
N MET A 347 11.97 -2.67 4.35
CA MET A 347 13.25 -3.34 4.58
C MET A 347 13.88 -3.87 3.29
N ARG A 348 13.07 -4.06 2.23
CA ARG A 348 13.47 -4.63 0.94
C ARG A 348 13.21 -3.64 -0.18
N ARG A 349 14.28 -3.19 -0.83
CA ARG A 349 14.17 -2.37 -2.05
C ARG A 349 13.33 -3.12 -3.11
N GLY A 350 12.41 -2.39 -3.74
CA GLY A 350 11.58 -2.86 -4.84
C GLY A 350 11.25 -1.73 -5.80
N ILE A 351 10.02 -1.71 -6.31
CA ILE A 351 9.53 -0.68 -7.25
C ILE A 351 9.40 0.70 -6.60
N SER A 352 9.37 1.76 -7.42
CA SER A 352 9.19 3.13 -6.92
C SER A 352 7.77 3.38 -6.39
N GLY A 353 7.57 4.43 -5.59
CA GLY A 353 6.25 4.80 -5.06
C GLY A 353 5.19 4.97 -6.15
N GLY A 354 5.50 5.72 -7.21
CA GLY A 354 4.60 5.87 -8.37
C GLY A 354 4.37 4.57 -9.17
N GLN A 355 5.32 3.65 -9.21
CA GLN A 355 5.06 2.30 -9.75
C GLN A 355 4.14 1.50 -8.83
N LYS A 356 4.26 1.65 -7.51
CA LYS A 356 3.42 1.00 -6.51
C LYS A 356 1.97 1.49 -6.54
N LYS A 357 1.75 2.80 -6.71
CA LYS A 357 0.42 3.40 -6.90
C LYS A 357 -0.29 2.88 -8.15
N ARG A 358 0.46 2.76 -9.25
CA ARG A 358 -0.02 2.11 -10.48
C ARG A 358 -0.33 0.63 -10.26
N LEU A 359 0.50 -0.12 -9.54
CA LEU A 359 0.20 -1.51 -9.17
C LEU A 359 -1.09 -1.63 -8.34
N THR A 360 -1.35 -0.74 -7.38
CA THR A 360 -2.62 -0.70 -6.62
C THR A 360 -3.84 -0.50 -7.53
N THR A 361 -3.70 0.35 -8.54
CA THR A 361 -4.72 0.55 -9.58
C THR A 361 -4.91 -0.73 -10.42
N GLY A 362 -3.80 -1.33 -10.88
CA GLY A 362 -3.80 -2.55 -11.68
C GLY A 362 -4.41 -3.77 -10.97
N GLU A 363 -4.13 -3.97 -9.68
CA GLU A 363 -4.65 -5.10 -8.87
C GLU A 363 -6.18 -5.17 -8.92
N MET A 364 -6.84 -4.02 -9.02
CA MET A 364 -8.30 -3.92 -9.12
C MET A 364 -8.80 -3.95 -10.58
N LEU A 365 -8.06 -3.37 -11.54
CA LEU A 365 -8.43 -3.35 -12.96
C LEU A 365 -8.44 -4.73 -13.63
N VAL A 366 -7.59 -5.67 -13.20
CA VAL A 366 -7.56 -7.03 -13.78
C VAL A 366 -8.88 -7.79 -13.51
N GLY A 367 -9.62 -7.41 -12.46
CA GLY A 367 -10.90 -7.99 -12.10
C GLY A 367 -12.04 -7.73 -13.12
N PRO A 368 -13.22 -8.35 -12.91
CA PRO A 368 -14.37 -8.21 -13.80
C PRO A 368 -15.30 -7.03 -13.46
N ALA A 369 -14.89 -6.14 -12.54
CA ALA A 369 -15.74 -5.05 -12.05
C ALA A 369 -16.16 -4.07 -13.15
N LYS A 370 -17.33 -3.45 -12.97
CA LYS A 370 -17.94 -2.51 -13.94
C LYS A 370 -18.14 -1.09 -13.38
N VAL A 371 -18.06 -0.93 -12.06
CA VAL A 371 -18.00 0.37 -11.38
C VAL A 371 -16.63 0.53 -10.73
N PHE A 372 -15.96 1.66 -10.92
CA PHE A 372 -14.66 1.94 -10.31
C PHE A 372 -14.71 3.22 -9.46
N PHE A 373 -14.29 3.10 -8.20
CA PHE A 373 -14.11 4.21 -7.27
C PHE A 373 -12.62 4.37 -7.00
N MET A 374 -12.00 5.39 -7.57
CA MET A 374 -10.56 5.61 -7.54
C MET A 374 -10.21 6.73 -6.56
N ASP A 375 -9.54 6.40 -5.45
CA ASP A 375 -9.20 7.38 -4.42
C ASP A 375 -7.76 7.90 -4.53
N GLU A 376 -7.63 9.15 -4.96
CA GLU A 376 -6.38 9.91 -5.08
C GLU A 376 -5.27 9.16 -5.85
N ILE A 377 -5.62 8.63 -7.04
CA ILE A 377 -4.71 7.77 -7.83
C ILE A 377 -3.47 8.48 -8.39
N SER A 378 -3.45 9.81 -8.44
CA SER A 378 -2.31 10.61 -8.93
C SER A 378 -1.21 10.87 -7.89
N THR A 379 -1.41 10.51 -6.60
CA THR A 379 -0.40 10.78 -5.55
C THR A 379 0.92 10.07 -5.86
N GLY A 380 1.99 10.83 -6.06
CA GLY A 380 3.33 10.29 -6.38
C GLY A 380 3.52 9.87 -7.83
N LEU A 381 2.64 10.30 -8.73
CA LEU A 381 2.82 10.24 -10.19
C LEU A 381 3.20 11.61 -10.75
N ASP A 382 3.87 11.62 -11.90
CA ASP A 382 4.06 12.81 -12.71
C ASP A 382 2.80 13.14 -13.55
N SER A 383 2.71 14.38 -14.03
CA SER A 383 1.64 14.86 -14.94
C SER A 383 1.45 13.95 -16.14
N SER A 384 2.54 13.64 -16.86
CA SER A 384 2.47 12.90 -18.13
C SER A 384 1.93 11.48 -17.94
N THR A 385 2.39 10.76 -16.91
CA THR A 385 1.86 9.45 -16.52
C THR A 385 0.41 9.55 -16.04
N THR A 386 0.07 10.59 -15.28
CA THR A 386 -1.31 10.80 -14.79
C THR A 386 -2.28 11.03 -15.95
N PHE A 387 -1.93 11.91 -16.89
CA PHE A 387 -2.71 12.18 -18.10
C PHE A 387 -2.90 10.92 -18.95
N GLN A 388 -1.84 10.14 -19.16
CA GLN A 388 -1.93 8.87 -19.89
C GLN A 388 -2.91 7.89 -19.21
N ILE A 389 -2.80 7.70 -17.90
CA ILE A 389 -3.71 6.82 -17.15
C ILE A 389 -5.16 7.31 -17.27
N VAL A 390 -5.43 8.60 -17.00
CA VAL A 390 -6.80 9.15 -17.09
C VAL A 390 -7.34 9.06 -18.53
N LYS A 391 -6.51 9.25 -19.55
CA LYS A 391 -6.89 9.05 -20.96
C LYS A 391 -7.32 7.60 -21.22
N TYR A 392 -6.57 6.60 -20.75
CA TYR A 392 -6.98 5.20 -20.89
C TYR A 392 -8.26 4.88 -20.11
N MET A 393 -8.42 5.44 -18.91
CA MET A 393 -9.68 5.32 -18.16
C MET A 393 -10.87 5.91 -18.93
N ARG A 394 -10.68 7.04 -19.62
CA ARG A 394 -11.72 7.69 -20.44
C ARG A 394 -12.14 6.80 -21.60
N GLN A 395 -11.17 6.21 -22.30
CA GLN A 395 -11.43 5.23 -23.36
C GLN A 395 -12.21 4.00 -22.82
N MET A 396 -11.88 3.50 -21.63
CA MET A 396 -12.64 2.42 -20.98
C MET A 396 -14.08 2.84 -20.63
N VAL A 397 -14.29 4.05 -20.11
CA VAL A 397 -15.62 4.57 -19.76
C VAL A 397 -16.48 4.78 -21.01
N HIS A 398 -15.97 5.45 -22.04
CA HIS A 398 -16.71 5.80 -23.25
C HIS A 398 -16.96 4.59 -24.17
N ILE A 399 -16.03 3.63 -24.28
CA ILE A 399 -16.16 2.50 -25.22
C ILE A 399 -16.79 1.26 -24.56
N MET A 400 -16.43 0.94 -23.31
CA MET A 400 -16.84 -0.30 -22.63
C MET A 400 -18.04 -0.11 -21.66
N ASP A 401 -18.70 1.04 -21.72
CA ASP A 401 -19.82 1.48 -20.85
C ASP A 401 -19.53 1.34 -19.34
N VAL A 402 -18.28 1.58 -18.94
CA VAL A 402 -17.83 1.51 -17.55
C VAL A 402 -18.29 2.75 -16.78
N THR A 403 -18.59 2.58 -15.49
CA THR A 403 -18.98 3.69 -14.60
C THR A 403 -17.80 4.02 -13.67
N MET A 404 -17.36 5.28 -13.61
CA MET A 404 -16.12 5.60 -12.91
C MET A 404 -16.16 6.98 -12.22
N ILE A 405 -15.75 7.00 -10.96
CA ILE A 405 -15.40 8.22 -10.23
C ILE A 405 -13.92 8.19 -9.91
N ILE A 406 -13.21 9.27 -10.25
CA ILE A 406 -11.79 9.47 -9.91
C ILE A 406 -11.66 10.68 -9.00
N SER A 407 -11.14 10.46 -7.79
CA SER A 407 -10.67 11.50 -6.87
C SER A 407 -9.25 11.89 -7.27
N LEU A 408 -9.01 13.18 -7.55
CA LEU A 408 -7.68 13.73 -7.84
C LEU A 408 -7.47 14.97 -6.96
N LEU A 409 -6.30 15.08 -6.32
CA LEU A 409 -5.93 16.23 -5.48
C LEU A 409 -5.69 17.50 -6.31
N GLN A 410 -4.94 17.39 -7.40
CA GLN A 410 -4.60 18.51 -8.28
C GLN A 410 -4.40 18.02 -9.72
N PRO A 411 -5.46 17.96 -10.55
CA PRO A 411 -5.33 17.64 -11.96
C PRO A 411 -4.79 18.84 -12.74
N ALA A 412 -3.83 18.59 -13.64
CA ALA A 412 -3.39 19.58 -14.63
C ALA A 412 -4.55 19.93 -15.59
N PRO A 413 -4.55 21.11 -16.25
CA PRO A 413 -5.67 21.55 -17.10
C PRO A 413 -6.08 20.53 -18.17
N GLU A 414 -5.12 19.91 -18.85
CA GLU A 414 -5.35 18.91 -19.89
C GLU A 414 -5.94 17.61 -19.30
N THR A 415 -5.58 17.28 -18.07
CA THR A 415 -6.16 16.13 -17.34
C THR A 415 -7.58 16.45 -16.87
N PHE A 416 -7.84 17.69 -16.45
CA PHE A 416 -9.18 18.17 -16.07
C PHE A 416 -10.16 18.17 -17.26
N GLU A 417 -9.68 18.49 -18.47
CA GLU A 417 -10.46 18.43 -19.71
C GLU A 417 -10.86 17.01 -20.16
N LEU A 418 -10.24 15.96 -19.62
CA LEU A 418 -10.64 14.58 -19.91
C LEU A 418 -11.95 14.16 -19.22
N PHE A 419 -12.45 14.91 -18.25
CA PHE A 419 -13.63 14.59 -17.46
C PHE A 419 -14.92 15.18 -18.04
N ASP A 420 -16.00 14.40 -17.98
CA ASP A 420 -17.32 14.80 -18.46
C ASP A 420 -18.10 15.57 -17.39
N ASP A 421 -18.08 15.06 -16.16
CA ASP A 421 -18.79 15.60 -14.99
C ASP A 421 -17.85 15.83 -13.80
N ILE A 422 -18.26 16.73 -12.90
CA ILE A 422 -17.56 17.05 -11.65
C ILE A 422 -18.52 16.87 -10.47
N ILE A 423 -18.02 16.29 -9.38
CA ILE A 423 -18.57 16.39 -8.03
C ILE A 423 -17.59 17.21 -7.18
N LEU A 424 -18.02 18.37 -6.69
CA LEU A 424 -17.24 19.20 -5.76
C LEU A 424 -17.79 19.01 -4.34
N LEU A 425 -16.98 18.41 -3.47
CA LEU A 425 -17.32 18.07 -2.08
C LEU A 425 -16.52 18.94 -1.10
N SER A 426 -17.18 19.69 -0.22
CA SER A 426 -16.53 20.49 0.83
C SER A 426 -17.35 20.44 2.13
N GLU A 427 -16.70 20.46 3.29
CA GLU A 427 -17.33 20.34 4.63
C GLU A 427 -18.41 19.23 4.75
N GLY A 428 -18.25 18.11 4.03
CA GLY A 428 -19.20 17.00 4.01
C GLY A 428 -20.47 17.23 3.17
N ARG A 429 -20.54 18.28 2.35
CA ARG A 429 -21.66 18.63 1.45
C ARG A 429 -21.20 18.69 0.01
N ILE A 430 -22.10 18.35 -0.93
CA ILE A 430 -21.87 18.64 -2.35
C ILE A 430 -22.17 20.11 -2.61
N VAL A 431 -21.18 20.81 -3.15
CA VAL A 431 -21.25 22.22 -3.59
C VAL A 431 -21.73 22.30 -5.04
N TYR A 432 -21.34 21.33 -5.87
CA TYR A 432 -21.75 21.23 -7.27
C TYR A 432 -21.67 19.77 -7.74
N GLN A 433 -22.63 19.33 -8.54
CA GLN A 433 -22.60 18.04 -9.23
C GLN A 433 -23.19 18.19 -10.64
N GLY A 434 -22.43 17.84 -11.68
CA GLY A 434 -22.91 17.85 -13.07
C GLY A 434 -21.81 18.15 -14.09
N PRO A 435 -22.18 18.54 -15.32
CA PRO A 435 -21.23 18.74 -16.42
C PRO A 435 -20.12 19.72 -16.07
N ARG A 436 -18.88 19.39 -16.48
CA ARG A 436 -17.69 20.23 -16.28
C ARG A 436 -17.87 21.65 -16.83
N GLU A 437 -18.52 21.78 -17.99
CA GLU A 437 -18.68 23.04 -18.72
C GLU A 437 -19.50 24.09 -17.95
N ASN A 438 -20.51 23.66 -17.20
CA ASN A 438 -21.42 24.56 -16.48
C ASN A 438 -20.90 24.96 -15.08
N VAL A 439 -19.74 24.44 -14.64
CA VAL A 439 -19.24 24.70 -13.27
C VAL A 439 -18.84 26.17 -13.07
N LEU A 440 -18.26 26.80 -14.09
CA LEU A 440 -17.87 28.21 -14.01
C LEU A 440 -19.10 29.13 -14.02
N GLU A 441 -20.11 28.83 -14.87
CA GLU A 441 -21.40 29.54 -14.90
C GLU A 441 -22.06 29.58 -13.50
N PHE A 442 -22.01 28.47 -12.77
CA PHE A 442 -22.51 28.39 -11.39
C PHE A 442 -21.78 29.37 -10.45
N PHE A 443 -20.45 29.36 -10.40
CA PHE A 443 -19.70 30.25 -9.50
C PHE A 443 -19.82 31.74 -9.89
N GLU A 444 -19.86 32.06 -11.18
CA GLU A 444 -20.10 33.43 -11.66
C GLU A 444 -21.51 33.92 -11.26
N SER A 445 -22.53 33.05 -11.30
CA SER A 445 -23.89 33.36 -10.84
C SER A 445 -23.94 33.71 -9.34
N VAL A 446 -23.07 33.09 -8.52
CA VAL A 446 -22.94 33.38 -7.09
C VAL A 446 -22.17 34.68 -6.86
N GLY A 447 -21.13 34.97 -7.65
CA GLY A 447 -20.35 36.22 -7.62
C GLY A 447 -18.83 36.05 -7.68
N PHE A 448 -18.34 34.84 -7.97
CA PHE A 448 -16.92 34.52 -8.04
C PHE A 448 -16.50 34.20 -9.47
N LYS A 449 -15.35 34.72 -9.91
CA LYS A 449 -14.81 34.47 -11.26
C LYS A 449 -13.41 33.86 -11.18
N CYS A 450 -13.15 32.87 -12.02
CA CYS A 450 -11.81 32.28 -12.17
C CYS A 450 -10.89 33.25 -12.94
N PRO A 451 -9.68 33.56 -12.44
CA PRO A 451 -8.67 34.30 -13.19
C PRO A 451 -8.17 33.52 -14.42
N GLU A 452 -7.78 34.23 -15.49
CA GLU A 452 -7.37 33.60 -16.77
C GLU A 452 -6.12 32.71 -16.66
N ARG A 453 -5.21 33.01 -15.73
CA ARG A 453 -3.97 32.24 -15.50
C ARG A 453 -4.07 31.26 -14.32
N LYS A 454 -5.28 30.94 -13.85
CA LYS A 454 -5.49 29.96 -12.77
C LYS A 454 -6.19 28.72 -13.30
N GLY A 455 -5.66 27.55 -12.93
CA GLY A 455 -6.29 26.28 -13.22
C GLY A 455 -7.68 26.17 -12.57
N ILE A 456 -8.68 25.74 -13.35
CA ILE A 456 -10.08 25.67 -12.88
C ILE A 456 -10.19 24.76 -11.64
N ALA A 457 -9.50 23.62 -11.62
CA ALA A 457 -9.53 22.70 -10.48
C ALA A 457 -8.99 23.32 -9.18
N ASP A 458 -7.96 24.16 -9.26
CA ASP A 458 -7.37 24.87 -8.11
C ASP A 458 -8.36 25.94 -7.60
N PHE A 459 -8.94 26.72 -8.51
CA PHE A 459 -10.02 27.69 -8.20
C PHE A 459 -11.20 27.03 -7.48
N LEU A 460 -11.69 25.88 -7.96
CA LEU A 460 -12.83 25.17 -7.38
C LEU A 460 -12.59 24.70 -5.94
N GLN A 461 -11.35 24.39 -5.57
CA GLN A 461 -11.02 24.01 -4.20
C GLN A 461 -10.89 25.23 -3.28
N GLU A 462 -10.23 26.29 -3.75
CA GLU A 462 -9.96 27.50 -2.98
C GLU A 462 -11.20 28.38 -2.76
N VAL A 463 -12.13 28.48 -3.74
CA VAL A 463 -13.33 29.32 -3.62
C VAL A 463 -14.24 28.90 -2.44
N THR A 464 -14.11 27.67 -1.93
CA THR A 464 -14.81 27.21 -0.73
C THR A 464 -14.13 27.59 0.60
N SER A 465 -12.93 28.16 0.56
CA SER A 465 -12.09 28.46 1.74
C SER A 465 -12.24 29.90 2.23
N LEU A 466 -12.43 30.08 3.54
CA LEU A 466 -12.61 31.40 4.15
C LEU A 466 -11.40 32.34 3.99
N LYS A 467 -10.17 31.82 3.93
CA LYS A 467 -8.96 32.63 3.73
C LYS A 467 -8.76 33.08 2.28
N ASP A 468 -9.31 32.33 1.32
CA ASP A 468 -8.90 32.40 -0.09
C ASP A 468 -10.05 32.85 -1.01
N GLN A 469 -11.30 32.81 -0.55
CA GLN A 469 -12.50 33.16 -1.32
C GLN A 469 -12.57 34.65 -1.72
N GLU A 470 -11.98 35.56 -0.93
CA GLU A 470 -12.02 37.02 -1.17
C GLU A 470 -11.36 37.41 -2.51
N GLN A 471 -10.27 36.75 -2.89
CA GLN A 471 -9.49 37.10 -4.10
C GLN A 471 -10.25 36.83 -5.42
N TYR A 472 -11.35 36.08 -5.37
CA TYR A 472 -12.16 35.71 -6.54
C TYR A 472 -13.41 36.57 -6.71
N TRP A 473 -13.67 37.52 -5.81
CA TRP A 473 -14.86 38.35 -5.83
C TRP A 473 -14.79 39.40 -6.95
N PHE A 474 -15.58 39.23 -8.02
CA PHE A 474 -15.54 40.12 -9.18
C PHE A 474 -16.56 41.27 -9.12
N ARG A 475 -17.51 41.24 -8.18
CA ARG A 475 -18.60 42.22 -8.09
C ARG A 475 -18.14 43.50 -7.39
N GLU A 476 -17.41 44.35 -8.10
CA GLU A 476 -16.91 45.65 -7.59
C GLU A 476 -18.00 46.53 -6.93
N ASN A 477 -19.24 46.45 -7.41
CA ASN A 477 -20.39 47.20 -6.88
C ASN A 477 -20.95 46.67 -5.54
N GLN A 478 -20.42 45.58 -5.00
CA GLN A 478 -20.89 44.96 -3.75
C GLN A 478 -19.69 44.62 -2.85
N PRO A 479 -19.72 44.94 -1.54
CA PRO A 479 -18.66 44.53 -0.63
C PRO A 479 -18.63 43.00 -0.51
N TYR A 480 -17.43 42.43 -0.50
CA TYR A 480 -17.24 41.00 -0.30
C TYR A 480 -17.88 40.54 1.02
N ARG A 481 -18.59 39.41 0.95
CA ARG A 481 -19.11 38.67 2.10
C ARG A 481 -18.76 37.20 1.91
N PHE A 482 -18.20 36.58 2.94
CA PHE A 482 -17.96 35.14 2.94
C PHE A 482 -19.27 34.36 2.77
N ILE A 483 -19.33 33.54 1.73
CA ILE A 483 -20.41 32.61 1.42
C ILE A 483 -20.01 31.24 1.95
N THR A 484 -20.86 30.70 2.83
CA THR A 484 -20.60 29.40 3.48
C THR A 484 -20.85 28.23 2.54
N VAL A 485 -20.19 27.10 2.77
CA VAL A 485 -20.42 25.84 2.02
C VAL A 485 -21.90 25.39 2.09
N ALA A 486 -22.58 25.67 3.20
CA ALA A 486 -24.02 25.43 3.33
C ALA A 486 -24.86 26.29 2.38
N GLU A 487 -24.52 27.59 2.24
CA GLU A 487 -25.19 28.52 1.32
C GLU A 487 -24.89 28.15 -0.14
N PHE A 488 -23.66 27.73 -0.48
CA PHE A 488 -23.36 27.22 -1.82
C PHE A 488 -24.21 26.01 -2.21
N ALA A 489 -24.37 25.02 -1.32
CA ALA A 489 -25.21 23.84 -1.58
C ALA A 489 -26.70 24.22 -1.83
N GLU A 490 -27.22 25.21 -1.09
CA GLU A 490 -28.57 25.76 -1.29
C GLU A 490 -28.69 26.57 -2.60
N ARG A 491 -27.62 27.27 -3.03
CA ARG A 491 -27.58 27.91 -4.35
C ARG A 491 -27.56 26.88 -5.47
N PHE A 492 -26.84 25.77 -5.29
CA PHE A 492 -26.74 24.70 -6.28
C PHE A 492 -28.08 23.98 -6.50
N SER A 493 -28.82 23.62 -5.44
CA SER A 493 -30.15 23.01 -5.59
C SER A 493 -31.16 23.91 -6.32
N ASN A 494 -30.96 25.23 -6.27
CA ASN A 494 -31.77 26.20 -7.01
C ASN A 494 -31.27 26.49 -8.44
N PHE A 495 -30.02 26.14 -8.78
CA PHE A 495 -29.42 26.31 -10.10
C PHE A 495 -29.97 25.28 -11.10
N ARG A 496 -29.97 25.59 -12.40
CA ARG A 496 -30.57 24.74 -13.47
C ARG A 496 -30.13 23.28 -13.34
N VAL A 497 -28.82 23.03 -13.31
CA VAL A 497 -28.22 21.69 -13.24
C VAL A 497 -28.58 20.96 -11.94
N GLY A 498 -28.62 21.66 -10.80
CA GLY A 498 -28.98 21.05 -9.52
C GLY A 498 -30.47 20.74 -9.40
N ARG A 499 -31.34 21.54 -10.04
CA ARG A 499 -32.78 21.24 -10.14
C ARG A 499 -33.03 20.05 -11.05
N GLU A 500 -32.43 20.02 -12.24
CA GLU A 500 -32.49 18.86 -13.16
C GLU A 500 -32.03 17.57 -12.46
N LEU A 501 -30.97 17.62 -11.65
CA LEU A 501 -30.49 16.49 -10.85
C LEU A 501 -31.49 16.04 -9.78
N LEU A 502 -32.17 16.97 -9.10
CA LEU A 502 -33.20 16.66 -8.11
C LEU A 502 -34.46 16.08 -8.76
N ASP A 503 -34.91 16.65 -9.87
CA ASP A 503 -36.04 16.15 -10.67
C ASP A 503 -35.75 14.72 -11.19
N GLU A 504 -34.53 14.42 -11.63
CA GLU A 504 -34.10 13.06 -12.01
C GLU A 504 -34.01 12.08 -10.82
N LEU A 505 -33.72 12.56 -9.61
CA LEU A 505 -33.67 11.76 -8.39
C LEU A 505 -35.08 11.36 -7.91
N GLU A 506 -36.07 12.26 -8.01
CA GLU A 506 -37.47 11.97 -7.68
C GLU A 506 -38.06 10.87 -8.58
N VAL A 507 -37.64 10.80 -9.85
CA VAL A 507 -38.07 9.73 -10.77
C VAL A 507 -37.33 8.43 -10.46
N ALA A 508 -38.02 7.49 -9.83
CA ALA A 508 -37.49 6.16 -9.51
C ALA A 508 -36.91 5.44 -10.76
N TYR A 509 -35.73 4.84 -10.60
CA TYR A 509 -35.07 4.09 -11.69
C TYR A 509 -35.93 2.89 -12.15
N ASP A 510 -36.15 2.80 -13.46
CA ASP A 510 -36.87 1.71 -14.09
C ASP A 510 -36.03 0.42 -14.10
N LYS A 511 -36.32 -0.47 -13.16
CA LYS A 511 -35.64 -1.76 -12.97
C LYS A 511 -35.71 -2.66 -14.20
N SER A 512 -36.66 -2.46 -15.12
CA SER A 512 -36.72 -3.25 -16.36
C SER A 512 -35.57 -2.96 -17.32
N LYS A 513 -34.92 -1.79 -17.19
CA LYS A 513 -33.73 -1.39 -17.97
C LYS A 513 -32.43 -1.99 -17.42
N ALA A 514 -32.45 -2.55 -16.21
CA ALA A 514 -31.28 -3.15 -15.60
C ALA A 514 -30.98 -4.52 -16.24
N HIS A 515 -29.85 -4.65 -16.93
CA HIS A 515 -29.43 -5.94 -17.49
C HIS A 515 -29.18 -6.96 -16.34
N PRO A 516 -29.70 -8.20 -16.39
CA PRO A 516 -29.59 -9.15 -15.28
C PRO A 516 -28.15 -9.43 -14.82
N ALA A 517 -27.19 -9.41 -15.75
CA ALA A 517 -25.77 -9.62 -15.49
C ALA A 517 -25.01 -8.36 -15.00
N ALA A 518 -25.72 -7.25 -14.69
CA ALA A 518 -25.10 -6.00 -14.22
C ALA A 518 -24.73 -6.02 -12.73
N LEU A 519 -25.48 -6.75 -11.89
CA LEU A 519 -25.25 -6.82 -10.44
C LEU A 519 -24.79 -8.22 -10.05
N VAL A 520 -23.65 -8.32 -9.36
CA VAL A 520 -23.08 -9.61 -8.98
C VAL A 520 -23.69 -10.08 -7.66
N THR A 521 -24.37 -11.22 -7.67
CA THR A 521 -24.95 -11.86 -6.47
C THR A 521 -24.00 -12.86 -5.80
N GLU A 522 -23.04 -13.43 -6.56
CA GLU A 522 -22.07 -14.38 -6.02
C GLU A 522 -20.92 -13.71 -5.26
N LYS A 523 -20.58 -14.27 -4.10
CA LYS A 523 -19.57 -13.69 -3.20
C LYS A 523 -18.12 -13.84 -3.69
N TYR A 524 -17.82 -14.89 -4.45
CA TYR A 524 -16.48 -15.20 -4.96
C TYR A 524 -16.57 -15.62 -6.43
N GLY A 525 -15.59 -15.23 -7.25
CA GLY A 525 -15.64 -15.41 -8.71
C GLY A 525 -15.10 -16.72 -9.28
N ILE A 526 -14.61 -17.61 -8.42
CA ILE A 526 -14.08 -18.94 -8.76
C ILE A 526 -14.40 -19.93 -7.64
N SER A 527 -14.25 -21.24 -7.89
CA SER A 527 -14.62 -22.26 -6.91
C SER A 527 -13.74 -22.22 -5.65
N ASN A 528 -14.31 -22.63 -4.51
CA ASN A 528 -13.58 -22.70 -3.23
C ASN A 528 -12.28 -23.53 -3.34
N MET A 529 -12.28 -24.60 -4.13
CA MET A 529 -11.09 -25.44 -4.33
C MET A 529 -10.01 -24.73 -5.15
N GLU A 530 -10.38 -23.89 -6.12
CA GLU A 530 -9.44 -23.09 -6.89
C GLU A 530 -8.89 -21.92 -6.08
N LEU A 531 -9.70 -21.27 -5.25
CA LEU A 531 -9.23 -20.28 -4.26
C LEU A 531 -8.19 -20.88 -3.33
N PHE A 532 -8.46 -22.07 -2.78
CA PHE A 532 -7.50 -22.78 -1.94
C PHE A 532 -6.19 -23.07 -2.68
N LYS A 533 -6.26 -23.56 -3.93
CA LYS A 533 -5.06 -23.80 -4.77
C LYS A 533 -4.27 -22.52 -5.04
N ALA A 534 -4.93 -21.40 -5.35
CA ALA A 534 -4.29 -20.11 -5.61
C ALA A 534 -3.63 -19.52 -4.34
N CYS A 535 -4.30 -19.63 -3.18
CA CYS A 535 -3.70 -19.23 -1.91
C CYS A 535 -2.54 -20.15 -1.50
N LEU A 536 -2.61 -21.45 -1.80
CA LEU A 536 -1.56 -22.43 -1.52
C LEU A 536 -0.32 -22.22 -2.40
N SER A 537 -0.47 -21.96 -3.70
CA SER A 537 0.66 -21.67 -4.58
C SER A 537 1.36 -20.36 -4.19
N ARG A 538 0.60 -19.32 -3.82
CA ARG A 538 1.14 -18.05 -3.28
C ARG A 538 1.92 -18.30 -1.98
N GLU A 539 1.37 -19.03 -1.00
CA GLU A 539 2.09 -19.28 0.26
C GLU A 539 3.34 -20.14 0.06
N TRP A 540 3.32 -21.10 -0.87
CA TRP A 540 4.52 -21.87 -1.25
C TRP A 540 5.61 -20.99 -1.86
N LEU A 541 5.26 -20.07 -2.75
CA LEU A 541 6.17 -19.08 -3.33
C LEU A 541 6.79 -18.18 -2.24
N LEU A 542 5.98 -17.68 -1.32
CA LEU A 542 6.43 -16.85 -0.19
C LEU A 542 7.39 -17.62 0.74
N ILE A 543 7.15 -18.92 1.00
CA ILE A 543 8.08 -19.76 1.77
C ILE A 543 9.40 -19.94 1.02
N LYS A 544 9.37 -20.20 -0.30
CA LYS A 544 10.57 -20.36 -1.13
C LYS A 544 11.44 -19.10 -1.13
N ARG A 545 10.84 -17.91 -1.28
CA ARG A 545 11.56 -16.63 -1.27
C ARG A 545 12.08 -16.22 0.11
N ASN A 546 11.35 -16.56 1.18
CA ASN A 546 11.79 -16.34 2.56
C ASN A 546 12.53 -17.56 3.16
N SER A 547 13.10 -18.43 2.32
CA SER A 547 13.79 -19.67 2.73
C SER A 547 14.89 -19.44 3.77
N PHE A 548 15.64 -18.33 3.66
CA PHE A 548 16.65 -17.92 4.63
C PHE A 548 16.16 -17.91 6.08
N LEU A 549 14.93 -17.43 6.34
CA LEU A 549 14.38 -17.37 7.70
C LEU A 549 14.12 -18.77 8.29
N TYR A 550 13.72 -19.74 7.46
CA TYR A 550 13.50 -21.12 7.89
C TYR A 550 14.81 -21.88 8.05
N MET A 551 15.80 -21.63 7.17
CA MET A 551 17.15 -22.17 7.32
C MET A 551 17.82 -21.65 8.61
N PHE A 552 17.68 -20.35 8.90
CA PHE A 552 18.19 -19.76 10.13
C PHE A 552 17.51 -20.34 11.39
N LYS A 553 16.18 -20.52 11.39
CA LYS A 553 15.48 -21.22 12.48
C LYS A 553 15.96 -22.66 12.66
N THR A 554 16.13 -23.40 11.57
CA THR A 554 16.63 -24.79 11.58
C THR A 554 18.05 -24.87 12.15
N PHE A 555 18.89 -23.87 11.85
CA PHE A 555 20.21 -23.73 12.46
C PHE A 555 20.13 -23.37 13.96
N GLN A 556 19.27 -22.41 14.33
CA GLN A 556 19.05 -22.00 15.72
C GLN A 556 18.61 -23.18 16.61
N ILE A 557 17.62 -23.97 16.17
CA ILE A 557 17.16 -25.15 16.93
C ILE A 557 18.24 -26.23 17.02
N THR A 558 19.08 -26.38 15.99
CA THR A 558 20.25 -27.27 16.03
C THR A 558 21.26 -26.84 17.10
N VAL A 559 21.61 -25.55 17.15
CA VAL A 559 22.52 -25.00 18.16
C VAL A 559 21.94 -25.15 19.57
N MET A 560 20.65 -24.88 19.76
CA MET A 560 19.98 -25.05 21.06
C MET A 560 19.91 -26.53 21.48
N SER A 561 19.72 -27.45 20.53
CA SER A 561 19.77 -28.90 20.78
C SER A 561 21.16 -29.34 21.27
N ILE A 562 22.23 -28.80 20.66
CA ILE A 562 23.62 -29.06 21.05
C ILE A 562 23.88 -28.58 22.48
N ILE A 563 23.55 -27.32 22.78
CA ILE A 563 23.70 -26.76 24.13
C ILE A 563 22.93 -27.63 25.15
N THR A 564 21.70 -28.02 24.82
CA THR A 564 20.86 -28.86 25.68
C THR A 564 21.51 -30.20 26.02
N PHE A 565 21.97 -30.97 25.02
CA PHE A 565 22.59 -32.27 25.32
C PHE A 565 23.95 -32.14 25.98
N THR A 566 24.69 -31.05 25.78
CA THR A 566 25.96 -30.83 26.52
C THR A 566 25.73 -30.51 27.99
N VAL A 567 24.64 -29.84 28.34
CA VAL A 567 24.27 -29.56 29.74
C VAL A 567 23.76 -30.82 30.44
N PHE A 568 22.92 -31.61 29.76
CA PHE A 568 22.35 -32.85 30.31
C PHE A 568 23.06 -34.11 29.80
N PHE A 569 24.40 -34.08 29.73
CA PHE A 569 25.16 -35.15 29.10
C PHE A 569 25.08 -36.47 29.88
N ARG A 570 24.87 -37.59 29.15
CA ARG A 570 24.54 -38.91 29.72
C ARG A 570 25.45 -39.42 30.84
N THR A 571 26.72 -39.01 30.92
CA THR A 571 27.65 -39.48 31.96
C THR A 571 27.25 -39.05 33.37
N GLU A 572 26.59 -37.89 33.52
CA GLU A 572 26.13 -37.35 34.81
C GLU A 572 24.66 -37.68 35.14
N MET A 573 23.99 -38.40 34.23
CA MET A 573 22.56 -38.74 34.25
C MET A 573 22.35 -40.19 34.70
N LYS A 574 22.56 -40.45 36.00
CA LYS A 574 22.40 -41.78 36.62
C LYS A 574 20.92 -42.14 36.80
N VAL A 575 20.58 -43.43 36.67
CA VAL A 575 19.19 -43.92 36.70
C VAL A 575 18.94 -44.76 37.95
N GLY A 576 17.70 -44.73 38.47
CA GLY A 576 17.23 -45.61 39.54
C GLY A 576 17.18 -44.98 40.94
N GLN A 577 17.67 -43.75 41.13
CA GLN A 577 17.50 -42.98 42.37
C GLN A 577 16.47 -41.84 42.19
N ILE A 578 15.67 -41.57 43.23
CA ILE A 578 14.68 -40.49 43.23
C ILE A 578 15.34 -39.12 42.99
N ALA A 579 16.52 -38.88 43.60
CA ALA A 579 17.25 -37.63 43.46
C ALA A 579 17.71 -37.35 42.01
N ASP A 580 18.18 -38.37 41.28
CA ASP A 580 18.59 -38.21 39.88
C ASP A 580 17.39 -38.11 38.93
N GLY A 581 16.23 -38.67 39.28
CA GLY A 581 14.97 -38.51 38.53
C GLY A 581 14.59 -37.05 38.29
N GLY A 582 14.92 -36.16 39.25
CA GLY A 582 14.74 -34.72 39.10
C GLY A 582 15.55 -34.10 37.94
N LYS A 583 16.74 -34.63 37.64
CA LYS A 583 17.57 -34.17 36.50
C LYS A 583 16.91 -34.51 35.16
N PHE A 584 16.44 -35.75 35.01
CA PHE A 584 15.71 -36.20 33.82
C PHE A 584 14.43 -35.38 33.63
N TYR A 585 13.67 -35.17 34.70
CA TYR A 585 12.46 -34.35 34.68
C TYR A 585 12.73 -32.89 34.26
N GLY A 586 13.83 -32.30 34.75
CA GLY A 586 14.30 -30.97 34.34
C GLY A 586 14.71 -30.89 32.86
N ALA A 587 15.47 -31.87 32.36
CA ALA A 587 15.87 -31.95 30.95
C ALA A 587 14.66 -32.08 30.00
N LEU A 588 13.67 -32.88 30.40
CA LEU A 588 12.39 -33.06 29.71
C LEU A 588 11.58 -31.75 29.65
N PHE A 589 11.41 -31.06 30.77
CA PHE A 589 10.70 -29.77 30.83
C PHE A 589 11.40 -28.67 30.03
N PHE A 590 12.72 -28.55 30.17
CA PHE A 590 13.53 -27.59 29.39
C PHE A 590 13.39 -27.83 27.88
N SER A 591 13.33 -29.10 27.46
CA SER A 591 13.10 -29.45 26.06
C SER A 591 11.71 -29.00 25.56
N LEU A 592 10.64 -29.18 26.34
CA LEU A 592 9.32 -28.68 25.95
C LEU A 592 9.26 -27.15 25.90
N ILE A 593 9.92 -26.47 26.83
CA ILE A 593 10.03 -25.00 26.83
C ILE A 593 10.67 -24.51 25.52
N ASN A 594 11.79 -25.09 25.09
CA ASN A 594 12.46 -24.69 23.84
C ASN A 594 11.55 -24.90 22.61
N VAL A 595 10.88 -26.05 22.53
CA VAL A 595 9.95 -26.35 21.43
C VAL A 595 8.71 -25.44 21.43
N MET A 596 8.22 -25.03 22.62
CA MET A 596 7.15 -24.04 22.75
C MET A 596 7.59 -22.65 22.27
N PHE A 597 8.76 -22.17 22.73
CA PHE A 597 9.29 -20.85 22.37
C PHE A 597 9.59 -20.72 20.88
N ASN A 598 10.01 -21.79 20.20
CA ASN A 598 10.23 -21.78 18.76
C ASN A 598 8.95 -21.37 17.97
N GLY A 599 7.77 -21.73 18.48
CA GLY A 599 6.49 -21.32 17.93
C GLY A 599 6.23 -19.80 17.96
N ALA A 600 6.84 -19.07 18.91
CA ALA A 600 6.59 -17.64 19.11
C ALA A 600 6.97 -16.78 17.89
N ALA A 601 7.92 -17.25 17.08
CA ALA A 601 8.34 -16.55 15.87
C ALA A 601 7.27 -16.53 14.75
N GLU A 602 6.20 -17.33 14.82
CA GLU A 602 5.04 -17.19 13.92
C GLU A 602 4.22 -15.93 14.22
N LEU A 603 4.20 -15.46 15.48
CA LEU A 603 3.39 -14.32 15.89
C LEU A 603 3.72 -13.07 15.08
N ALA A 604 5.01 -12.73 15.00
CA ALA A 604 5.48 -11.61 14.19
C ALA A 604 5.21 -11.83 12.69
N MET A 605 5.48 -13.04 12.16
CA MET A 605 5.29 -13.38 10.75
C MET A 605 3.84 -13.23 10.28
N ILE A 606 2.85 -13.56 11.12
CA ILE A 606 1.43 -13.34 10.80
C ILE A 606 1.09 -11.86 10.82
N ILE A 607 1.53 -11.10 11.84
CA ILE A 607 1.14 -9.69 12.02
C ILE A 607 1.56 -8.83 10.84
N PHE A 608 2.78 -9.03 10.30
CA PHE A 608 3.22 -8.30 9.10
C PHE A 608 2.39 -8.59 7.84
N ARG A 609 1.63 -9.70 7.81
CA ARG A 609 0.76 -10.10 6.69
C ARG A 609 -0.70 -9.65 6.86
N LEU A 610 -1.13 -9.32 8.08
CA LEU A 610 -2.52 -8.95 8.37
C LEU A 610 -3.04 -7.74 7.57
N PRO A 611 -2.27 -6.65 7.32
CA PRO A 611 -2.79 -5.50 6.56
C PRO A 611 -3.22 -5.86 5.13
N VAL A 612 -2.39 -6.63 4.42
CA VAL A 612 -2.70 -7.09 3.04
C VAL A 612 -3.86 -8.10 3.06
N PHE A 613 -3.88 -8.99 4.06
CA PHE A 613 -4.99 -9.91 4.28
C PHE A 613 -6.33 -9.18 4.47
N PHE A 614 -6.40 -8.15 5.34
CA PHE A 614 -7.64 -7.42 5.57
C PHE A 614 -8.11 -6.67 4.32
N LYS A 615 -7.21 -5.98 3.60
CA LYS A 615 -7.50 -5.37 2.29
C LYS A 615 -8.14 -6.38 1.32
N GLN A 616 -7.49 -7.53 1.10
CA GLN A 616 -7.95 -8.53 0.13
C GLN A 616 -9.22 -9.27 0.59
N ARG A 617 -9.39 -9.50 1.90
CA ARG A 617 -10.62 -10.07 2.49
C ARG A 617 -11.82 -9.16 2.30
N ASP A 618 -11.64 -7.87 2.59
CA ASP A 618 -12.73 -6.87 2.55
C ASP A 618 -13.10 -6.50 1.10
N SER A 619 -12.15 -6.61 0.16
CA SER A 619 -12.39 -6.63 -1.30
C SER A 619 -12.85 -7.98 -1.87
N LEU A 620 -13.18 -8.97 -1.03
CA LEU A 620 -13.68 -10.30 -1.40
C LEU A 620 -12.81 -11.10 -2.40
N PHE A 621 -11.48 -10.97 -2.34
CA PHE A 621 -10.56 -11.82 -3.12
C PHE A 621 -10.64 -13.28 -2.65
N TYR A 622 -10.63 -13.50 -1.33
CA TYR A 622 -10.71 -14.84 -0.74
C TYR A 622 -11.23 -14.79 0.72
N PRO A 623 -11.81 -15.90 1.24
CA PRO A 623 -12.22 -16.01 2.64
C PRO A 623 -11.05 -16.28 3.59
N ALA A 624 -11.22 -15.98 4.88
CA ALA A 624 -10.21 -16.17 5.92
C ALA A 624 -9.62 -17.60 6.01
N TRP A 625 -10.44 -18.63 5.77
CA TRP A 625 -9.98 -20.02 5.79
C TRP A 625 -9.03 -20.34 4.62
N ALA A 626 -9.20 -19.69 3.45
CA ALA A 626 -8.33 -19.90 2.30
C ALA A 626 -6.94 -19.29 2.50
N PHE A 627 -6.81 -18.28 3.36
CA PHE A 627 -5.53 -17.77 3.85
C PHE A 627 -4.91 -18.66 4.94
N ALA A 628 -5.72 -19.07 5.93
CA ALA A 628 -5.22 -19.78 7.11
C ALA A 628 -4.82 -21.24 6.86
N LEU A 629 -5.60 -21.99 6.06
CA LEU A 629 -5.35 -23.43 5.85
C LEU A 629 -4.03 -23.71 5.11
N PRO A 630 -3.64 -22.98 4.04
CA PRO A 630 -2.31 -23.13 3.44
C PRO A 630 -1.16 -22.89 4.40
N ILE A 631 -1.26 -21.87 5.26
CA ILE A 631 -0.24 -21.56 6.26
C ILE A 631 -0.10 -22.72 7.24
N TRP A 632 -1.21 -23.30 7.72
CA TRP A 632 -1.15 -24.47 8.60
C TRP A 632 -0.56 -25.70 7.89
N LEU A 633 -1.04 -26.03 6.69
CA LEU A 633 -0.63 -27.22 5.94
C LEU A 633 0.86 -27.18 5.56
N LEU A 634 1.37 -26.06 5.04
CA LEU A 634 2.77 -25.92 4.66
C LEU A 634 3.73 -25.87 5.86
N ARG A 635 3.21 -25.71 7.08
CA ARG A 635 4.00 -25.72 8.33
C ARG A 635 4.13 -27.11 8.96
N ILE A 636 3.32 -28.09 8.54
CA ILE A 636 3.42 -29.47 9.03
C ILE A 636 4.79 -30.10 8.72
N PRO A 637 5.32 -30.06 7.48
CA PRO A 637 6.62 -30.67 7.16
C PRO A 637 7.80 -29.99 7.87
N LEU A 638 7.77 -28.66 7.98
CA LEU A 638 8.82 -27.88 8.67
C LEU A 638 8.85 -28.22 10.17
N SER A 639 7.67 -28.25 10.81
CA SER A 639 7.53 -28.63 12.22
C SER A 639 7.97 -30.07 12.50
N PHE A 640 7.65 -31.00 11.59
CA PHE A 640 8.12 -32.39 11.66
C PHE A 640 9.65 -32.47 11.60
N MET A 641 10.27 -31.74 10.66
CA MET A 641 11.74 -31.66 10.52
C MET A 641 12.40 -31.07 11.77
N GLU A 642 11.91 -29.94 12.27
CA GLU A 642 12.46 -29.25 13.45
C GLU A 642 12.36 -30.11 14.72
N SER A 643 11.21 -30.76 14.95
CA SER A 643 11.05 -31.72 16.06
C SER A 643 11.92 -32.97 15.88
N LEU A 644 12.18 -33.41 14.65
CA LEU A 644 13.03 -34.58 14.39
C LEU A 644 14.50 -34.27 14.70
N ILE A 645 14.99 -33.12 14.25
CA ILE A 645 16.36 -32.63 14.54
C ILE A 645 16.58 -32.55 16.05
N TRP A 646 15.64 -31.95 16.80
CA TRP A 646 15.72 -31.85 18.26
C TRP A 646 15.88 -33.23 18.91
N VAL A 647 14.99 -34.18 18.57
CA VAL A 647 14.97 -35.50 19.23
C VAL A 647 16.15 -36.37 18.80
N VAL A 648 16.54 -36.36 17.53
CA VAL A 648 17.73 -37.10 17.06
C VAL A 648 19.00 -36.65 17.78
N LEU A 649 19.17 -35.34 17.99
CA LEU A 649 20.35 -34.78 18.67
C LEU A 649 20.34 -34.96 20.18
N THR A 650 19.17 -34.90 20.84
CA THR A 650 19.07 -34.89 22.31
C THR A 650 18.78 -36.25 22.95
N TYR A 651 18.13 -37.19 22.24
CA TYR A 651 17.53 -38.35 22.90
C TYR A 651 18.54 -39.34 23.50
N TYR A 652 19.42 -39.88 22.65
CA TYR A 652 20.43 -40.87 23.06
C TYR A 652 21.66 -40.24 23.73
N THR A 653 21.90 -38.95 23.51
CA THR A 653 23.02 -38.16 24.07
C THR A 653 22.76 -37.73 25.52
N ILE A 654 21.50 -37.47 25.88
CA ILE A 654 21.06 -37.27 27.27
C ILE A 654 20.87 -38.60 28.00
N GLY A 655 20.44 -39.66 27.30
CA GLY A 655 20.30 -41.01 27.85
C GLY A 655 18.89 -41.34 28.34
N PHE A 656 17.85 -40.82 27.68
CA PHE A 656 16.46 -41.26 27.86
C PHE A 656 16.27 -42.75 27.51
N ALA A 657 15.06 -43.28 27.71
CA ALA A 657 14.68 -44.68 27.50
C ALA A 657 15.23 -45.27 26.19
N PRO A 658 16.07 -46.31 26.20
CA PRO A 658 16.80 -46.75 25.00
C PRO A 658 15.92 -47.41 23.93
N ALA A 659 14.66 -47.73 24.24
CA ALA A 659 13.76 -48.43 23.32
C ALA A 659 13.29 -47.54 22.15
N ALA A 660 13.39 -48.05 20.93
CA ALA A 660 12.97 -47.32 19.72
C ALA A 660 11.48 -46.90 19.74
N SER A 661 10.61 -47.67 20.38
CA SER A 661 9.19 -47.29 20.59
C SER A 661 9.04 -46.03 21.46
N ARG A 662 9.86 -45.89 22.51
CA ARG A 662 9.90 -44.72 23.39
C ARG A 662 10.49 -43.50 22.66
N PHE A 663 11.45 -43.70 21.75
CA PHE A 663 11.97 -42.64 20.86
C PHE A 663 10.87 -42.06 19.97
N PHE A 664 10.13 -42.91 19.25
CA PHE A 664 9.04 -42.43 18.39
C PHE A 664 7.87 -41.83 19.17
N ARG A 665 7.56 -42.34 20.37
CA ARG A 665 6.61 -41.72 21.30
C ARG A 665 7.06 -40.30 21.69
N GLN A 666 8.32 -40.09 22.08
CA GLN A 666 8.82 -38.77 22.45
C GLN A 666 8.86 -37.80 21.26
N PHE A 667 9.26 -38.27 20.08
CA PHE A 667 9.16 -37.51 18.83
C PHE A 667 7.72 -37.06 18.53
N LEU A 668 6.74 -37.95 18.68
CA LEU A 668 5.33 -37.63 18.49
C LEU A 668 4.83 -36.55 19.47
N VAL A 669 5.26 -36.59 20.75
CA VAL A 669 4.93 -35.54 21.73
C VAL A 669 5.51 -34.18 21.31
N PHE A 670 6.79 -34.13 20.94
CA PHE A 670 7.41 -32.86 20.52
C PHE A 670 6.79 -32.30 19.25
N PHE A 671 6.45 -33.16 18.27
CA PHE A 671 5.75 -32.74 17.06
C PHE A 671 4.33 -32.23 17.36
N ALA A 672 3.56 -32.93 18.19
CA ALA A 672 2.22 -32.50 18.61
C ALA A 672 2.25 -31.19 19.41
N LEU A 673 3.20 -31.05 20.35
CA LEU A 673 3.42 -29.81 21.09
C LEU A 673 3.80 -28.66 20.16
N HIS A 674 4.70 -28.90 19.20
CA HIS A 674 5.14 -27.87 18.26
C HIS A 674 4.00 -27.41 17.36
N GLN A 675 3.17 -28.32 16.83
CA GLN A 675 1.94 -27.97 16.11
C GLN A 675 0.99 -27.11 16.95
N MET A 676 0.78 -27.50 18.21
CA MET A 676 -0.04 -26.75 19.15
C MET A 676 0.54 -25.34 19.39
N ALA A 677 1.83 -25.21 19.69
CA ALA A 677 2.50 -23.93 19.92
C ALA A 677 2.37 -23.00 18.70
N LEU A 678 2.65 -23.51 17.48
CA LEU A 678 2.50 -22.76 16.24
C LEU A 678 1.05 -22.24 16.07
N SER A 679 0.04 -23.07 16.35
CA SER A 679 -1.37 -22.68 16.25
C SER A 679 -1.79 -21.64 17.30
N LEU A 680 -1.30 -21.76 18.54
CA LEU A 680 -1.55 -20.81 19.63
C LEU A 680 -1.01 -19.42 19.28
N PHE A 681 0.23 -19.32 18.78
CA PHE A 681 0.81 -18.03 18.41
C PHE A 681 0.16 -17.38 17.20
N ARG A 682 -0.34 -18.15 16.23
CA ARG A 682 -1.18 -17.62 15.13
C ARG A 682 -2.50 -17.05 15.67
N PHE A 683 -3.17 -17.77 16.57
CA PHE A 683 -4.40 -17.30 17.20
C PHE A 683 -4.19 -16.01 18.01
N ILE A 684 -3.13 -15.93 18.82
CA ILE A 684 -2.75 -14.72 19.56
C ILE A 684 -2.42 -13.56 18.60
N ALA A 685 -1.75 -13.82 17.47
CA ALA A 685 -1.51 -12.81 16.45
C ALA A 685 -2.82 -12.26 15.83
N ALA A 686 -3.81 -13.12 15.55
CA ALA A 686 -5.10 -12.69 14.99
C ALA A 686 -5.98 -11.93 15.98
N ILE A 687 -5.92 -12.22 17.28
CA ILE A 687 -6.55 -11.38 18.32
C ILE A 687 -5.81 -10.04 18.42
N GLY A 688 -4.48 -10.14 18.59
CA GLY A 688 -3.61 -9.04 18.96
C GLY A 688 -3.44 -8.00 17.86
N ARG A 689 -3.51 -8.39 16.57
CA ARG A 689 -3.51 -7.58 15.32
C ARG A 689 -2.35 -6.61 15.09
N THR A 690 -1.75 -6.07 16.14
CA THR A 690 -0.53 -5.24 16.14
C THR A 690 0.56 -5.96 16.95
N LEU A 691 1.83 -5.68 16.62
CA LEU A 691 2.96 -6.38 17.22
C LEU A 691 3.04 -6.17 18.74
N VAL A 692 2.73 -4.96 19.22
CA VAL A 692 2.77 -4.60 20.65
C VAL A 692 1.74 -5.42 21.44
N VAL A 693 0.46 -5.31 21.06
CA VAL A 693 -0.65 -5.97 21.77
C VAL A 693 -0.50 -7.50 21.72
N ALA A 694 -0.18 -8.05 20.54
CA ALA A 694 0.03 -9.49 20.39
C ALA A 694 1.21 -10.00 21.22
N SER A 695 2.33 -9.26 21.29
CA SER A 695 3.50 -9.67 22.07
C SER A 695 3.20 -9.68 23.58
N THR A 696 2.48 -8.67 24.09
CA THR A 696 2.06 -8.61 25.50
C THR A 696 1.10 -9.75 25.85
N ILE A 697 0.12 -10.05 24.98
CA ILE A 697 -0.78 -11.21 25.17
C ILE A 697 0.01 -12.52 25.10
N GLY A 698 0.98 -12.62 24.18
CA GLY A 698 1.83 -13.79 23.99
C GLY A 698 2.69 -14.14 25.20
N THR A 699 3.39 -13.17 25.77
CA THR A 699 4.23 -13.39 26.96
C THR A 699 3.40 -13.72 28.20
N PHE A 700 2.25 -13.06 28.38
CA PHE A 700 1.33 -13.37 29.48
C PHE A 700 0.71 -14.76 29.33
N SER A 701 0.32 -15.16 28.11
CA SER A 701 -0.22 -16.49 27.82
C SER A 701 0.82 -17.59 28.10
N LEU A 702 2.08 -17.39 27.70
CA LEU A 702 3.18 -18.31 28.01
C LEU A 702 3.36 -18.51 29.53
N LEU A 703 3.34 -17.43 30.30
CA LEU A 703 3.49 -17.49 31.75
C LEU A 703 2.37 -18.33 32.39
N ILE A 704 1.11 -18.14 31.98
CA ILE A 704 -0.02 -18.96 32.44
C ILE A 704 0.18 -20.44 32.05
N VAL A 705 0.52 -20.70 30.79
CA VAL A 705 0.70 -22.07 30.26
C VAL A 705 1.83 -22.82 30.97
N PHE A 706 2.93 -22.15 31.33
CA PHE A 706 4.04 -22.74 32.06
C PHE A 706 3.75 -22.99 33.55
N VAL A 707 3.12 -22.02 34.25
CA VAL A 707 2.73 -22.19 35.67
C VAL A 707 1.73 -23.34 35.82
N LEU A 708 0.73 -23.41 34.95
CA LEU A 708 -0.30 -24.47 34.93
C LEU A 708 0.17 -25.77 34.24
N GLY A 709 1.44 -25.85 33.83
CA GLY A 709 1.99 -27.01 33.11
C GLY A 709 2.36 -28.22 33.97
N GLY A 710 2.23 -28.13 35.30
CA GLY A 710 2.54 -29.25 36.23
C GLY A 710 4.01 -29.41 36.63
N PHE A 711 4.92 -28.58 36.11
CA PHE A 711 6.33 -28.57 36.51
C PHE A 711 6.62 -27.56 37.63
N ILE A 712 6.16 -26.32 37.46
CA ILE A 712 6.42 -25.22 38.41
C ILE A 712 5.55 -25.38 39.67
N VAL A 713 4.27 -25.71 39.48
CA VAL A 713 3.32 -26.02 40.56
C VAL A 713 2.72 -27.39 40.23
N ALA A 714 2.70 -28.32 41.19
CA ALA A 714 2.08 -29.62 40.97
C ALA A 714 0.55 -29.49 41.00
N LYS A 715 -0.14 -30.43 40.34
CA LYS A 715 -1.60 -30.41 40.19
C LYS A 715 -2.34 -30.46 41.53
N ASP A 716 -1.80 -31.18 42.52
CA ASP A 716 -2.46 -31.31 43.81
C ASP A 716 -2.23 -30.12 44.75
N ASP A 717 -1.11 -29.40 44.57
CA ASP A 717 -0.76 -28.14 45.25
C ASP A 717 -1.63 -26.95 44.81
N LEU A 718 -2.31 -27.07 43.66
CA LEU A 718 -3.24 -26.04 43.18
C LEU A 718 -4.51 -26.00 44.05
N GLU A 719 -4.95 -24.81 44.43
CA GLU A 719 -6.24 -24.61 45.08
C GLU A 719 -7.40 -25.15 44.20
N PRO A 720 -8.47 -25.76 44.78
CA PRO A 720 -9.54 -26.41 44.02
C PRO A 720 -10.18 -25.55 42.92
N TRP A 721 -10.25 -24.23 43.14
CA TRP A 721 -10.83 -23.27 42.19
C TRP A 721 -9.89 -22.93 41.01
N ILE A 722 -8.60 -23.24 41.07
CA ILE A 722 -7.64 -23.13 39.95
C ILE A 722 -7.48 -24.47 39.21
N LYS A 723 -7.80 -25.62 39.83
CA LYS A 723 -7.52 -26.96 39.25
C LYS A 723 -8.05 -27.18 37.83
N TRP A 724 -9.10 -26.49 37.38
CA TRP A 724 -9.56 -26.53 35.98
C TRP A 724 -8.52 -25.97 34.99
N GLY A 725 -7.73 -24.96 35.40
CA GLY A 725 -6.70 -24.33 34.58
C GLY A 725 -5.56 -25.28 34.20
N TYR A 726 -5.25 -26.26 35.05
CA TYR A 726 -4.30 -27.33 34.73
C TYR A 726 -4.78 -28.17 33.53
N TYR A 727 -6.07 -28.51 33.50
CA TYR A 727 -6.70 -29.23 32.38
C TYR A 727 -6.93 -28.35 31.15
N ALA A 728 -6.99 -27.03 31.32
CA ALA A 728 -7.06 -26.08 30.21
C ALA A 728 -5.68 -25.80 29.58
N SER A 729 -4.57 -26.07 30.28
CA SER A 729 -3.21 -25.85 29.78
C SER A 729 -2.76 -26.98 28.84
N PRO A 730 -2.43 -26.71 27.57
CA PRO A 730 -1.89 -27.74 26.67
C PRO A 730 -0.53 -28.31 27.16
N MET A 731 0.23 -27.52 27.92
CA MET A 731 1.54 -27.91 28.45
C MET A 731 1.44 -29.07 29.45
N SER A 732 0.36 -29.16 30.23
CA SER A 732 0.19 -30.25 31.20
C SER A 732 0.10 -31.61 30.53
N TYR A 733 -0.59 -31.70 29.38
CA TYR A 733 -0.65 -32.92 28.57
C TYR A 733 0.70 -33.30 27.97
N ALA A 734 1.45 -32.33 27.43
CA ALA A 734 2.80 -32.60 26.92
C ALA A 734 3.76 -33.06 28.02
N GLN A 735 3.72 -32.41 29.19
CA GLN A 735 4.56 -32.75 30.33
C GLN A 735 4.23 -34.15 30.88
N ASN A 736 2.95 -34.50 31.04
CA ASN A 736 2.55 -35.86 31.41
C ASN A 736 3.00 -36.89 30.36
N ALA A 737 2.79 -36.62 29.06
CA ALA A 737 3.12 -37.58 28.01
C ALA A 737 4.62 -37.93 27.97
N ILE A 738 5.52 -36.96 28.11
CA ILE A 738 6.97 -37.26 28.17
C ILE A 738 7.39 -37.90 29.50
N ALA A 739 6.77 -37.52 30.62
CA ALA A 739 7.08 -38.11 31.93
C ALA A 739 6.65 -39.58 31.99
N ILE A 740 5.45 -39.91 31.50
CA ILE A 740 4.96 -41.29 31.31
C ILE A 740 5.89 -42.05 30.34
N ASN A 741 6.38 -41.39 29.29
CA ASN A 741 7.27 -42.02 28.33
C ASN A 741 8.63 -42.41 28.93
N GLU A 742 9.22 -41.59 29.80
CA GLU A 742 10.51 -41.85 30.44
C GLU A 742 10.39 -42.71 31.71
N PHE A 743 9.53 -42.35 32.66
CA PHE A 743 9.50 -42.96 34.01
C PHE A 743 8.75 -44.30 34.10
N LEU A 744 7.99 -44.70 33.08
CA LEU A 744 7.45 -46.07 32.96
C LEU A 744 8.39 -47.02 32.19
N ASP A 745 9.64 -46.62 31.92
CA ASP A 745 10.66 -47.50 31.37
C ASP A 745 11.20 -48.48 32.42
N THR A 746 11.62 -49.68 32.00
CA THR A 746 12.09 -50.73 32.92
C THR A 746 13.32 -50.34 33.73
N ARG A 747 14.13 -49.36 33.29
CA ARG A 747 15.26 -48.86 34.10
C ARG A 747 14.81 -48.16 35.40
N TRP A 748 13.56 -47.70 35.47
CA TRP A 748 12.98 -47.06 36.67
C TRP A 748 12.15 -48.03 37.54
N SER A 749 12.18 -49.34 37.23
CA SER A 749 11.43 -50.36 37.99
C SER A 749 12.13 -50.85 39.27
N THR A 750 13.20 -50.20 39.71
CA THR A 750 13.82 -50.45 41.01
C THR A 750 12.77 -50.35 42.12
N HIS A 751 12.78 -51.29 43.06
CA HIS A 751 11.84 -51.27 44.19
C HIS A 751 11.98 -49.99 45.00
N ASN A 752 10.83 -49.46 45.43
CA ASN A 752 10.77 -48.29 46.29
C ASN A 752 11.23 -48.64 47.72
N ASN A 753 12.17 -47.86 48.26
CA ASN A 753 12.65 -47.94 49.64
C ASN A 753 12.04 -46.84 50.55
N ASP A 754 11.25 -45.92 50.00
CA ASP A 754 10.64 -44.79 50.69
C ASP A 754 9.21 -45.14 51.12
N THR A 755 8.96 -45.15 52.43
CA THR A 755 7.65 -45.49 53.02
C THR A 755 6.59 -44.40 52.89
N SER A 756 6.94 -43.21 52.39
CA SER A 756 6.00 -42.11 52.20
C SER A 756 5.05 -42.29 51.01
N PHE A 757 5.37 -43.18 50.06
CA PHE A 757 4.55 -43.46 48.88
C PHE A 757 4.23 -44.96 48.73
N SER A 758 2.95 -45.30 48.54
CA SER A 758 2.45 -46.69 48.41
C SER A 758 2.74 -47.36 47.05
N GLU A 759 3.59 -46.77 46.20
CA GLU A 759 3.89 -47.29 44.86
C GLU A 759 5.12 -48.21 44.87
N GLU A 760 5.07 -49.29 44.08
CA GLU A 760 6.05 -50.37 44.09
C GLU A 760 7.42 -50.02 43.48
N THR A 761 7.45 -49.05 42.55
CA THR A 761 8.61 -48.71 41.72
C THR A 761 8.98 -47.23 41.79
N VAL A 762 10.28 -46.93 41.77
CA VAL A 762 10.82 -45.56 41.79
C VAL A 762 10.20 -44.68 40.68
N GLY A 763 9.98 -45.22 39.47
CA GLY A 763 9.33 -44.49 38.37
C GLY A 763 7.90 -44.02 38.67
N LYS A 764 7.07 -44.89 39.28
CA LYS A 764 5.70 -44.50 39.70
C LYS A 764 5.71 -43.50 40.84
N VAL A 765 6.64 -43.63 41.79
CA VAL A 765 6.86 -42.65 42.88
C VAL A 765 7.22 -41.26 42.31
N LEU A 766 8.11 -41.20 41.31
CA LEU A 766 8.46 -39.94 40.63
C LEU A 766 7.27 -39.28 39.94
N LEU A 767 6.36 -40.06 39.33
CA LEU A 767 5.13 -39.54 38.73
C LEU A 767 4.13 -39.06 39.80
N LYS A 768 3.85 -39.88 40.83
CA LYS A 768 2.91 -39.55 41.91
C LYS A 768 3.36 -38.35 42.74
N SER A 769 4.65 -38.23 43.05
CA SER A 769 5.23 -37.08 43.80
C SER A 769 5.16 -35.74 43.04
N ARG A 770 4.83 -35.75 41.75
CA ARG A 770 4.56 -34.56 40.93
C ARG A 770 3.11 -34.48 40.43
N SER A 771 2.21 -35.25 41.06
CA SER A 771 0.77 -35.31 40.71
C SER A 771 0.49 -35.70 39.25
N MET A 772 1.34 -36.53 38.67
CA MET A 772 1.24 -36.99 37.28
C MET A 772 0.50 -38.31 37.15
N TYR A 773 0.00 -38.59 35.93
CA TYR A 773 -0.62 -39.86 35.62
C TYR A 773 0.40 -41.00 35.59
N SER A 774 0.04 -42.14 36.20
CA SER A 774 0.85 -43.36 36.31
C SER A 774 0.61 -44.38 35.20
N ASP A 775 -0.44 -44.21 34.40
CA ASP A 775 -0.96 -45.25 33.52
C ASP A 775 -0.52 -45.05 32.06
N ASP A 776 0.00 -46.09 31.39
CA ASP A 776 0.54 -45.96 30.03
C ASP A 776 -0.52 -45.50 29.00
N TYR A 777 -1.80 -45.84 29.18
CA TYR A 777 -2.86 -45.41 28.26
C TYR A 777 -3.10 -43.89 28.26
N MET A 778 -2.76 -43.20 29.35
CA MET A 778 -2.89 -41.74 29.45
C MET A 778 -1.92 -41.02 28.49
N PHE A 779 -0.85 -41.67 28.05
CA PHE A 779 0.04 -41.16 26.99
C PHE A 779 -0.75 -40.80 25.73
N TRP A 780 -1.61 -41.70 25.25
CA TRP A 780 -2.39 -41.49 24.02
C TRP A 780 -3.47 -40.43 24.19
N ILE A 781 -4.09 -40.36 25.36
CA ILE A 781 -5.06 -39.30 25.70
C ILE A 781 -4.37 -37.93 25.66
N CYS A 782 -3.15 -37.81 26.19
CA CYS A 782 -2.37 -36.57 26.12
C CYS A 782 -1.99 -36.19 24.67
N ILE A 783 -1.59 -37.15 23.83
CA ILE A 783 -1.34 -36.90 22.39
C ILE A 783 -2.59 -36.39 21.68
N ILE A 784 -3.74 -37.04 21.90
CA ILE A 784 -5.02 -36.64 21.30
C ILE A 784 -5.41 -35.23 21.78
N ALA A 785 -5.23 -34.92 23.06
CA ALA A 785 -5.48 -33.59 23.61
C ALA A 785 -4.61 -32.51 22.95
N LEU A 786 -3.31 -32.76 22.74
CA LEU A 786 -2.41 -31.81 22.06
C LEU A 786 -2.85 -31.51 20.62
N PHE A 787 -3.23 -32.54 19.85
CA PHE A 787 -3.76 -32.32 18.50
C PHE A 787 -5.14 -31.65 18.52
N ALA A 788 -6.00 -31.95 19.50
CA ALA A 788 -7.29 -31.27 19.68
C ALA A 788 -7.11 -29.77 20.00
N PHE A 789 -6.16 -29.40 20.86
CA PHE A 789 -5.78 -28.00 21.09
C PHE A 789 -5.23 -27.34 19.83
N SER A 790 -4.38 -28.04 19.07
CA SER A 790 -3.85 -27.51 17.80
C SER A 790 -4.97 -27.23 16.78
N PHE A 791 -5.93 -28.14 16.65
CA PHE A 791 -7.11 -27.94 15.80
C PHE A 791 -7.98 -26.79 16.32
N LEU A 792 -8.24 -26.73 17.63
CA LEU A 792 -9.03 -25.68 18.27
C LEU A 792 -8.42 -24.29 18.03
N PHE A 793 -7.11 -24.11 18.24
CA PHE A 793 -6.48 -22.80 18.01
C PHE A 793 -6.44 -22.41 16.53
N ASN A 794 -6.27 -23.36 15.60
CA ASN A 794 -6.41 -23.07 14.16
C ASN A 794 -7.86 -22.69 13.77
N LEU A 795 -8.87 -23.32 14.37
CA LEU A 795 -10.29 -22.95 14.18
C LEU A 795 -10.55 -21.54 14.75
N CYS A 796 -10.10 -21.27 15.98
CA CYS A 796 -10.22 -19.96 16.61
C CYS A 796 -9.45 -18.86 15.84
N PHE A 797 -8.31 -19.20 15.22
CA PHE A 797 -7.57 -18.32 14.31
C PHE A 797 -8.39 -17.96 13.06
N ILE A 798 -9.02 -18.95 12.41
CA ILE A 798 -9.93 -18.71 11.27
C ILE A 798 -11.12 -17.83 11.68
N LEU A 799 -11.75 -18.12 12.82
CA LEU A 799 -12.87 -17.34 13.35
C LEU A 799 -12.45 -15.90 13.67
N ALA A 800 -11.31 -15.71 14.33
CA ALA A 800 -10.75 -14.40 14.61
C ALA A 800 -10.52 -13.58 13.33
N LEU A 801 -9.88 -14.17 12.31
CA LEU A 801 -9.67 -13.51 11.01
C LEU A 801 -10.96 -13.28 10.20
N THR A 802 -12.03 -14.03 10.49
CA THR A 802 -13.34 -13.86 9.83
C THR A 802 -14.11 -12.69 10.42
N TYR A 803 -14.09 -12.51 11.74
CA TYR A 803 -14.96 -11.57 12.45
C TYR A 803 -14.26 -10.30 12.97
N LEU A 804 -12.97 -10.36 13.32
CA LEU A 804 -12.20 -9.17 13.73
C LEU A 804 -11.77 -8.39 12.48
N ASN A 805 -11.74 -7.07 12.59
CA ASN A 805 -11.20 -6.16 11.56
C ASN A 805 -9.84 -5.64 12.04
N PRO A 806 -9.14 -4.76 11.31
CA PRO A 806 -8.08 -3.93 11.90
C PRO A 806 -8.53 -3.26 13.20
N PHE A 807 -7.60 -2.77 14.01
CA PHE A 807 -8.00 -1.77 15.01
C PHE A 807 -8.41 -0.50 14.26
N ALA A 808 -9.48 0.15 14.70
CA ALA A 808 -9.87 1.43 14.16
C ALA A 808 -8.83 2.46 14.58
N ASP A 809 -8.10 3.00 13.60
CA ASP A 809 -7.25 4.14 13.80
C ASP A 809 -8.14 5.33 14.16
N SER A 810 -7.79 6.09 15.20
CA SER A 810 -8.63 7.19 15.66
C SER A 810 -8.69 8.25 14.57
N THR A 811 -9.86 8.37 13.91
CA THR A 811 -10.10 9.31 12.81
C THR A 811 -9.50 10.67 13.14
N SER A 812 -8.69 11.18 12.20
CA SER A 812 -7.95 12.43 12.35
C SER A 812 -8.88 13.55 12.83
N VAL A 813 -8.44 14.23 13.89
CA VAL A 813 -9.27 15.23 14.58
C VAL A 813 -9.30 16.50 13.75
N SER A 814 -10.26 16.59 12.84
CA SER A 814 -10.74 17.87 12.32
C SER A 814 -11.34 18.66 13.48
N MET A 815 -10.55 19.55 14.07
CA MET A 815 -11.10 20.53 15.03
C MET A 815 -11.97 21.51 14.26
N ASP A 816 -13.26 21.59 14.61
CA ASP A 816 -14.14 22.66 14.11
C ASP A 816 -13.55 24.04 14.46
N ASP A 817 -13.20 24.82 13.43
CA ASP A 817 -12.80 26.24 13.58
C ASP A 817 -13.88 27.10 14.29
N ASP A 818 -15.12 26.60 14.39
CA ASP A 818 -16.22 27.23 15.14
C ASP A 818 -15.92 27.49 16.63
N LYS A 819 -14.97 26.78 17.25
CA LYS A 819 -14.55 27.08 18.64
C LYS A 819 -13.82 28.43 18.74
N SER A 820 -13.14 28.91 17.69
CA SER A 820 -12.52 30.24 17.66
C SER A 820 -13.57 31.37 17.59
N LYS A 821 -14.59 31.18 16.75
CA LYS A 821 -15.67 32.16 16.49
C LYS A 821 -16.39 32.61 17.76
N LYS A 822 -16.57 31.71 18.74
CA LYS A 822 -17.22 32.02 20.03
C LYS A 822 -16.38 32.86 21.00
N ASN A 823 -15.05 32.88 20.86
CA ASN A 823 -14.18 33.71 21.70
C ASN A 823 -13.98 35.11 21.12
N GLU A 824 -13.87 35.26 19.80
CA GLU A 824 -13.69 36.58 19.19
C GLU A 824 -14.95 37.46 19.29
N GLN A 825 -16.15 36.88 19.12
CA GLN A 825 -17.41 37.64 19.26
C GLN A 825 -17.72 38.09 20.71
N ARG A 826 -17.06 37.52 21.74
CA ARG A 826 -17.25 37.94 23.14
C ARG A 826 -16.45 39.16 23.56
N ASN A 827 -15.43 39.56 22.79
CA ASN A 827 -14.52 40.67 23.15
C ASN A 827 -14.83 42.01 22.47
N ARG A 828 -16.05 42.20 21.95
CA ARG A 828 -16.53 43.50 21.44
C ARG A 828 -17.73 44.02 22.20
N SER A 829 -17.47 44.60 23.37
CA SER A 829 -18.38 45.53 24.06
C SER A 829 -17.64 46.83 24.39
N PRO A 830 -18.14 48.00 23.97
CA PRO A 830 -17.47 49.27 24.24
C PRO A 830 -17.80 49.76 25.66
N LYS A 831 -16.82 50.33 26.36
CA LYS A 831 -17.06 51.32 27.42
C LYS A 831 -15.84 52.17 27.73
N GLU A 832 -16.10 53.44 27.98
CA GLU A 832 -15.13 54.50 28.18
C GLU A 832 -14.70 54.64 29.65
N SER A 833 -13.67 55.48 29.84
CA SER A 833 -13.51 56.43 30.95
C SER A 833 -12.92 55.97 32.30
N THR A 834 -12.01 56.84 32.77
CA THR A 834 -11.67 57.19 34.17
C THR A 834 -10.93 56.20 35.09
N GLU A 835 -9.63 56.51 35.22
CA GLU A 835 -8.95 56.89 36.47
C GLU A 835 -8.66 55.89 37.63
N LYS A 836 -7.41 56.08 38.14
CA LYS A 836 -6.95 56.02 39.54
C LYS A 836 -6.65 54.65 40.20
N SER A 837 -5.35 54.34 40.12
CA SER A 837 -4.39 54.46 41.25
C SER A 837 -4.02 53.25 42.12
N SER A 838 -2.72 53.22 42.46
CA SER A 838 -2.06 52.57 43.63
C SER A 838 -2.01 51.02 43.70
N ALA A 839 -0.92 50.39 44.14
CA ALA A 839 0.43 50.90 44.44
C ALA A 839 1.52 49.80 44.31
N SER A 840 2.75 50.29 44.14
CA SER A 840 4.05 49.60 44.23
C SER A 840 4.24 48.56 45.34
N THR A 841 5.15 47.60 45.12
CA THR A 841 6.44 47.59 45.85
C THR A 841 7.59 47.12 44.93
N THR A 842 8.68 47.88 44.94
CA THR A 842 9.92 47.69 44.18
C THR A 842 10.99 46.92 44.96
N ALA A 843 11.94 46.31 44.25
CA ALA A 843 13.30 46.09 44.75
C ALA A 843 14.29 46.19 43.59
N THR A 844 14.88 47.37 43.43
CA THR A 844 15.86 47.77 42.40
C THR A 844 17.30 47.57 42.87
N PHE A 845 18.24 47.37 41.94
CA PHE A 845 19.52 48.11 41.84
C PHE A 845 20.12 47.85 40.43
N GLU A 846 20.24 48.87 39.56
CA GLU A 846 21.43 49.73 39.31
C GLU A 846 22.61 49.00 38.66
N GLY A 847 23.39 49.52 37.70
CA GLY A 847 23.48 50.84 37.02
C GLY A 847 24.48 50.70 35.82
N ILE A 848 24.95 51.70 35.05
CA ILE A 848 24.81 53.16 35.00
C ILE A 848 25.27 53.67 33.59
N ASP A 849 24.49 54.60 33.01
CA ASP A 849 24.77 55.77 32.13
C ASP A 849 25.67 55.88 30.85
N MET A 850 25.23 56.91 30.07
CA MET A 850 25.85 57.74 29.02
C MET A 850 25.85 57.22 27.57
N ALA A 851 25.06 57.77 26.62
CA ALA A 851 24.99 59.15 26.05
C ALA A 851 26.18 59.46 25.11
N VAL A 852 26.04 60.06 23.91
CA VAL A 852 25.21 61.21 23.48
C VAL A 852 24.72 61.07 22.01
N ARG A 853 23.66 61.82 21.65
CA ARG A 853 23.00 61.96 20.33
C ARG A 853 23.86 62.62 19.22
N ASN A 854 23.53 62.37 17.94
CA ASN A 854 23.00 63.47 17.10
C ASN A 854 22.15 63.02 15.88
N ASN A 855 21.36 63.97 15.36
CA ASN A 855 20.18 63.77 14.51
C ASN A 855 20.44 63.43 13.03
N SER A 856 19.53 62.67 12.42
CA SER A 856 18.57 63.24 11.44
C SER A 856 17.40 62.30 11.16
N SER A 857 16.22 62.87 10.98
CA SER A 857 14.93 62.18 10.84
C SER A 857 14.49 62.11 9.37
N ILE A 858 14.30 60.90 8.83
CA ILE A 858 13.47 60.65 7.63
C ILE A 858 12.63 59.39 7.88
N ASP A 859 11.38 59.42 7.40
CA ASP A 859 10.30 58.49 7.69
C ASP A 859 10.63 57.00 7.56
N LYS A 860 10.20 56.23 8.57
CA LYS A 860 9.87 54.80 8.43
C LYS A 860 8.60 54.43 9.18
N ARG A 861 7.44 54.68 8.55
CA ARG A 861 6.31 53.74 8.65
C ARG A 861 6.62 52.49 7.82
N ALA A 862 7.59 51.71 8.28
CA ALA A 862 7.84 50.36 7.80
C ALA A 862 7.43 49.40 8.91
N SER A 863 6.79 48.29 8.54
CA SER A 863 6.39 47.24 9.49
C SER A 863 7.58 46.82 10.35
N LYS A 864 7.33 46.62 11.66
CA LYS A 864 8.31 45.95 12.53
C LYS A 864 8.55 44.55 11.97
N LYS A 865 9.64 44.35 11.22
CA LYS A 865 10.15 43.01 10.93
C LYS A 865 10.42 42.34 12.28
N ARG A 866 9.58 41.36 12.65
CA ARG A 866 9.81 40.49 13.80
C ARG A 866 11.04 39.63 13.46
N GLY A 867 12.20 40.02 13.98
CA GLY A 867 13.39 39.17 13.95
C GLY A 867 13.28 38.13 15.05
N MET A 868 13.76 36.91 14.78
CA MET A 868 13.64 35.81 15.73
C MET A 868 14.46 36.04 17.01
N VAL A 869 14.01 35.44 18.11
CA VAL A 869 14.63 35.53 19.45
C VAL A 869 16.09 35.04 19.45
N LEU A 870 16.42 34.04 18.62
CA LEU A 870 17.79 33.59 18.42
C LEU A 870 18.39 34.21 17.14
N PRO A 871 19.52 34.93 17.22
CA PRO A 871 20.17 35.46 16.03
C PRO A 871 20.78 34.33 15.19
N PHE A 872 20.82 34.52 13.88
CA PHE A 872 21.57 33.70 12.94
C PHE A 872 22.27 34.61 11.92
N GLN A 873 23.33 34.10 11.28
CA GLN A 873 23.99 34.83 10.20
C GLN A 873 23.45 34.35 8.84
N PRO A 874 22.94 35.24 7.97
CA PRO A 874 22.63 34.90 6.58
C PRO A 874 23.89 34.44 5.84
N LEU A 875 23.85 33.25 5.20
CA LEU A 875 25.00 32.67 4.48
C LEU A 875 24.63 32.30 3.05
N SER A 876 25.46 32.69 2.08
CA SER A 876 25.30 32.30 0.67
C SER A 876 26.02 30.98 0.39
N LEU A 877 25.53 30.24 -0.61
CA LEU A 877 26.15 29.01 -1.08
C LEU A 877 26.39 29.13 -2.59
N ALA A 878 27.63 28.93 -3.03
CA ALA A 878 28.02 28.91 -4.43
C ALA A 878 28.66 27.57 -4.77
N PHE A 879 28.41 27.07 -5.97
CA PHE A 879 29.01 25.84 -6.46
C PHE A 879 29.42 26.01 -7.91
N ASN A 880 30.60 25.47 -8.27
CA ASN A 880 31.17 25.66 -9.60
C ASN A 880 31.78 24.36 -10.14
N HIS A 881 31.42 24.02 -11.37
CA HIS A 881 31.83 22.84 -12.12
C HIS A 881 31.57 21.52 -11.37
N VAL A 882 30.44 21.42 -10.67
CA VAL A 882 30.10 20.23 -9.86
C VAL A 882 29.74 19.07 -10.78
N ASN A 883 30.53 18.00 -10.67
CA ASN A 883 30.33 16.73 -11.35
C ASN A 883 30.15 15.63 -10.29
N TYR A 884 29.25 14.68 -10.54
CA TYR A 884 29.01 13.57 -9.63
C TYR A 884 28.92 12.24 -10.37
N TYR A 885 29.69 11.26 -9.89
CA TYR A 885 29.85 9.94 -10.47
C TYR A 885 29.52 8.86 -9.44
N VAL A 886 28.86 7.79 -9.87
CA VAL A 886 28.58 6.59 -9.07
C VAL A 886 29.15 5.38 -9.83
N ASP A 887 29.56 4.33 -9.12
CA ASP A 887 30.02 3.10 -9.78
C ASP A 887 28.88 2.47 -10.60
N MET A 888 29.21 1.91 -11.77
CA MET A 888 28.19 1.34 -12.66
C MET A 888 27.45 0.15 -11.99
N PRO A 889 26.10 0.16 -11.95
CA PRO A 889 25.30 -0.93 -11.40
C PRO A 889 25.57 -2.27 -12.10
N GLU A 890 25.50 -3.38 -11.36
CA GLU A 890 25.72 -4.73 -11.92
C GLU A 890 24.72 -5.08 -13.02
N GLU A 891 23.47 -4.62 -12.88
CA GLU A 891 22.40 -4.70 -13.88
C GLU A 891 22.83 -4.10 -15.23
N MET A 892 23.41 -2.89 -15.22
CA MET A 892 23.87 -2.21 -16.44
C MET A 892 25.15 -2.83 -17.02
N LYS A 893 26.05 -3.34 -16.17
CA LYS A 893 27.22 -4.13 -16.62
C LYS A 893 26.80 -5.40 -17.33
N SER A 894 25.76 -6.10 -16.84
CA SER A 894 25.21 -7.29 -17.50
C SER A 894 24.55 -7.01 -18.86
N GLN A 895 24.18 -5.76 -19.12
CA GLN A 895 23.68 -5.29 -20.42
C GLN A 895 24.79 -4.87 -21.39
N GLY A 896 26.07 -5.08 -21.03
CA GLY A 896 27.22 -4.87 -21.91
C GLY A 896 27.81 -3.45 -21.92
N ILE A 897 27.53 -2.63 -20.90
CA ILE A 897 28.13 -1.30 -20.77
C ILE A 897 29.54 -1.43 -20.15
N GLU A 898 30.57 -1.08 -20.92
CA GLU A 898 31.99 -1.20 -20.52
C GLU A 898 32.48 -0.09 -19.56
N GLU A 899 31.73 1.01 -19.43
CA GLU A 899 32.09 2.11 -18.52
C GLU A 899 32.12 1.64 -17.06
N THR A 900 33.07 2.15 -16.27
CA THR A 900 33.19 1.77 -14.84
C THR A 900 32.34 2.65 -13.92
N ARG A 901 32.01 3.88 -14.34
CA ARG A 901 31.30 4.89 -13.55
C ARG A 901 30.20 5.57 -14.36
N LEU A 902 29.01 5.65 -13.79
CA LEU A 902 27.88 6.42 -14.31
C LEU A 902 27.99 7.88 -13.84
N GLN A 903 28.07 8.82 -14.77
CA GLN A 903 28.01 10.25 -14.46
C GLN A 903 26.55 10.71 -14.34
N LEU A 904 26.18 11.24 -13.17
CA LEU A 904 24.80 11.69 -12.87
C LEU A 904 24.65 13.22 -12.90
N LEU A 905 25.71 13.97 -12.62
CA LEU A 905 25.76 15.43 -12.73
C LEU A 905 26.91 15.84 -13.63
N ARG A 906 26.65 16.79 -14.53
CA ARG A 906 27.53 17.23 -15.61
C ARG A 906 27.69 18.74 -15.57
N ASP A 907 28.85 19.18 -15.10
CA ASP A 907 29.31 20.56 -15.08
C ASP A 907 28.29 21.56 -14.50
N VAL A 908 27.80 21.25 -13.31
CA VAL A 908 26.71 22.02 -12.67
C VAL A 908 27.30 23.18 -11.85
N SER A 909 26.95 24.41 -12.23
CA SER A 909 27.34 25.65 -11.56
C SER A 909 26.12 26.50 -11.19
N GLY A 910 26.21 27.25 -10.09
CA GLY A 910 25.12 28.09 -9.60
C GLY A 910 25.36 28.69 -8.22
N THR A 911 24.43 29.53 -7.77
CA THR A 911 24.51 30.25 -6.48
C THR A 911 23.14 30.36 -5.83
N PHE A 912 23.10 30.21 -4.51
CA PHE A 912 21.92 30.42 -3.67
C PHE A 912 22.22 31.55 -2.68
N ARG A 913 21.27 32.49 -2.55
CA ARG A 913 21.46 33.79 -1.87
C ARG A 913 20.51 33.94 -0.68
N PRO A 914 20.90 34.64 0.41
CA PRO A 914 20.01 34.83 1.55
C PRO A 914 18.85 35.77 1.23
N GLY A 915 17.66 35.45 1.74
CA GLY A 915 16.43 36.19 1.46
C GLY A 915 15.83 35.95 0.07
N VAL A 916 16.38 34.99 -0.68
CA VAL A 916 15.93 34.58 -2.01
C VAL A 916 15.46 33.13 -1.94
N LEU A 917 14.26 32.87 -2.47
CA LEU A 917 13.68 31.54 -2.58
C LEU A 917 13.99 30.97 -3.98
N THR A 918 14.87 29.96 -4.04
CA THR A 918 15.28 29.33 -5.30
C THR A 918 14.57 27.99 -5.52
N ALA A 919 13.87 27.86 -6.66
CA ALA A 919 13.30 26.60 -7.13
C ALA A 919 14.33 25.78 -7.91
N LEU A 920 14.40 24.48 -7.63
CA LEU A 920 15.14 23.48 -8.42
C LEU A 920 14.14 22.59 -9.16
N VAL A 921 14.00 22.81 -10.47
CA VAL A 921 12.95 22.18 -11.31
C VAL A 921 13.60 21.40 -12.45
N GLY A 922 12.85 20.47 -13.03
CA GLY A 922 13.30 19.59 -14.12
C GLY A 922 12.59 18.25 -14.06
N VAL A 923 12.64 17.50 -15.16
CA VAL A 923 11.99 16.18 -15.28
C VAL A 923 12.46 15.18 -14.21
N SER A 924 11.67 14.14 -13.97
CA SER A 924 12.13 13.02 -13.13
C SER A 924 13.39 12.39 -13.72
N GLY A 925 14.38 12.07 -12.87
CA GLY A 925 15.71 11.63 -13.32
C GLY A 925 16.63 12.74 -13.88
N ALA A 926 16.27 14.03 -13.78
CA ALA A 926 17.17 15.14 -14.13
C ALA A 926 18.36 15.35 -13.17
N GLY A 927 18.38 14.67 -12.02
CA GLY A 927 19.43 14.80 -11.01
C GLY A 927 19.17 15.86 -9.93
N LYS A 928 17.95 16.39 -9.82
CA LYS A 928 17.55 17.42 -8.83
C LYS A 928 17.96 17.07 -7.39
N THR A 929 17.39 15.98 -6.84
CA THR A 929 17.71 15.47 -5.49
C THR A 929 19.18 15.03 -5.39
N THR A 930 19.79 14.55 -6.48
CA THR A 930 21.22 14.22 -6.51
C THR A 930 22.08 15.46 -6.29
N LEU A 931 21.78 16.57 -6.96
CA LEU A 931 22.45 17.86 -6.76
C LEU A 931 22.23 18.36 -5.33
N MET A 932 20.98 18.35 -4.85
CA MET A 932 20.65 18.78 -3.50
C MET A 932 21.39 17.95 -2.43
N ASP A 933 21.45 16.62 -2.59
CA ASP A 933 22.19 15.75 -1.67
C ASP A 933 23.71 15.93 -1.72
N VAL A 934 24.29 16.23 -2.89
CA VAL A 934 25.72 16.53 -3.03
C VAL A 934 26.05 17.88 -2.38
N LEU A 935 25.22 18.91 -2.59
CA LEU A 935 25.36 20.21 -1.94
C LEU A 935 25.12 20.13 -0.43
N ALA A 936 24.17 19.32 0.03
CA ALA A 936 23.98 18.97 1.45
C ALA A 936 25.16 18.14 2.01
N GLY A 937 25.83 17.36 1.17
CA GLY A 937 26.87 16.40 1.55
C GLY A 937 26.32 15.12 2.19
N ARG A 938 25.11 14.71 1.79
CA ARG A 938 24.43 13.47 2.21
C ARG A 938 24.82 12.25 1.36
N LYS A 939 25.36 12.45 0.14
CA LYS A 939 25.91 11.34 -0.66
C LYS A 939 27.30 10.95 -0.16
N THR A 940 27.45 9.71 0.30
CA THR A 940 28.73 9.11 0.75
C THR A 940 29.30 8.08 -0.24
N GLY A 941 28.47 7.47 -1.08
CA GLY A 941 28.84 6.37 -1.99
C GLY A 941 29.08 6.80 -3.44
N GLY A 942 29.81 7.89 -3.68
CA GLY A 942 30.13 8.36 -5.03
C GLY A 942 31.22 9.42 -5.04
N TYR A 943 31.73 9.74 -6.23
CA TYR A 943 32.81 10.68 -6.44
C TYR A 943 32.26 12.04 -6.84
N THR A 944 32.57 13.08 -6.06
CA THR A 944 32.24 14.47 -6.39
C THR A 944 33.51 15.18 -6.85
N ASP A 945 33.40 15.92 -7.95
CA ASP A 945 34.43 16.82 -8.48
C ASP A 945 33.83 18.23 -8.65
N GLY A 946 34.68 19.26 -8.74
CA GLY A 946 34.30 20.66 -8.67
C GLY A 946 34.42 21.26 -7.26
N SER A 947 33.90 22.48 -7.07
CA SER A 947 34.06 23.25 -5.82
C SER A 947 32.73 23.73 -5.24
N ILE A 948 32.59 23.68 -3.91
CA ILE A 948 31.44 24.19 -3.17
C ILE A 948 31.94 25.18 -2.11
N ILE A 949 31.42 26.40 -2.14
CA ILE A 949 31.87 27.57 -1.38
C ILE A 949 30.68 28.12 -0.58
N ILE A 950 30.90 28.44 0.69
CA ILE A 950 29.90 29.00 1.61
C ILE A 950 30.42 30.37 2.07
N SER A 951 29.72 31.44 1.70
CA SER A 951 30.09 32.83 2.00
C SER A 951 31.59 33.15 1.78
N GLY A 952 32.19 32.61 0.71
CA GLY A 952 33.60 32.79 0.35
C GLY A 952 34.59 31.74 0.85
N TYR A 953 34.17 30.82 1.73
CA TYR A 953 35.02 29.76 2.28
C TYR A 953 34.71 28.39 1.67
N LEU A 954 35.71 27.53 1.47
CA LEU A 954 35.49 26.16 0.98
C LEU A 954 34.66 25.35 1.98
N LYS A 955 33.66 24.60 1.50
CA LYS A 955 32.77 23.79 2.33
C LYS A 955 33.54 22.73 3.13
N ASN A 956 33.49 22.83 4.46
CA ASN A 956 33.91 21.76 5.37
C ASN A 956 32.69 20.93 5.82
N GLN A 957 32.65 19.65 5.44
CA GLN A 957 31.50 18.78 5.70
C GLN A 957 31.21 18.58 7.21
N SER A 958 32.23 18.61 8.08
CA SER A 958 32.06 18.33 9.50
C SER A 958 31.32 19.44 10.27
N THR A 959 31.44 20.70 9.82
CA THR A 959 30.77 21.85 10.41
C THR A 959 29.50 22.24 9.67
N PHE A 960 29.39 21.92 8.38
CA PHE A 960 28.27 22.30 7.53
C PHE A 960 26.90 21.85 8.06
N ALA A 961 26.83 20.64 8.62
CA ALA A 961 25.59 20.08 9.18
C ALA A 961 25.02 20.84 10.39
N ARG A 962 25.77 21.79 10.97
CA ARG A 962 25.28 22.68 12.05
C ARG A 962 24.66 23.99 11.54
N ILE A 963 24.94 24.38 10.30
CA ILE A 963 24.46 25.63 9.69
C ILE A 963 23.45 25.41 8.55
N SER A 964 23.24 24.16 8.18
CA SER A 964 22.25 23.72 7.19
C SER A 964 21.16 22.87 7.84
N GLY A 965 19.91 23.11 7.45
CA GLY A 965 18.78 22.22 7.70
C GLY A 965 18.40 21.48 6.41
N TYR A 966 17.83 20.28 6.53
CA TYR A 966 17.40 19.49 5.37
C TYR A 966 16.05 18.83 5.66
N CYS A 967 15.00 19.27 4.95
CA CYS A 967 13.69 18.61 4.97
C CYS A 967 13.69 17.50 3.91
N GLU A 968 13.54 16.25 4.34
CA GLU A 968 13.47 15.10 3.43
C GLU A 968 12.09 14.97 2.78
N GLN A 969 12.03 14.36 1.59
CA GLN A 969 10.78 14.09 0.87
C GLN A 969 9.79 13.25 1.70
N ASN A 970 10.30 12.34 2.54
CA ASN A 970 9.51 11.52 3.47
C ASN A 970 9.51 12.12 4.88
N ASP A 971 8.32 12.40 5.43
CA ASP A 971 8.16 13.01 6.75
C ASP A 971 8.29 12.00 7.90
N ILE A 972 9.53 11.68 8.27
CA ILE A 972 9.85 10.71 9.33
C ILE A 972 9.79 11.40 10.70
N HIS A 973 8.77 11.06 11.49
CA HIS A 973 8.57 11.53 12.86
C HIS A 973 8.14 10.41 13.80
N SER A 974 8.38 10.58 15.10
CA SER A 974 7.90 9.66 16.15
C SER A 974 6.37 9.76 16.30
N PRO A 975 5.59 8.71 16.01
CA PRO A 975 4.12 8.82 15.93
C PRO A 975 3.45 9.08 17.29
N HIS A 976 4.03 8.58 18.39
CA HIS A 976 3.45 8.66 19.74
C HIS A 976 3.82 9.94 20.50
N VAL A 977 4.38 10.94 19.82
CA VAL A 977 4.85 12.21 20.40
C VAL A 977 3.94 13.35 19.90
N THR A 978 3.75 14.41 20.69
CA THR A 978 2.99 15.59 20.24
C THR A 978 3.82 16.55 19.37
N VAL A 979 3.16 17.46 18.64
CA VAL A 979 3.82 18.54 17.90
C VAL A 979 4.81 19.32 18.78
N TYR A 980 4.38 19.78 19.96
CA TYR A 980 5.24 20.55 20.86
C TYR A 980 6.42 19.73 21.40
N GLU A 981 6.19 18.47 21.77
CA GLU A 981 7.25 17.57 22.25
C GLU A 981 8.29 17.26 21.17
N SER A 982 7.87 17.10 19.91
CA SER A 982 8.78 16.91 18.77
C SER A 982 9.70 18.13 18.57
N LEU A 983 9.13 19.35 18.64
CA LEU A 983 9.90 20.59 18.50
C LEU A 983 10.84 20.80 19.68
N ILE A 984 10.38 20.66 20.93
CA ILE A 984 11.24 20.88 22.10
C ILE A 984 12.36 19.83 22.21
N TYR A 985 12.11 18.60 21.75
CA TYR A 985 13.13 17.55 21.67
C TYR A 985 14.20 17.87 20.61
N SER A 986 13.81 18.33 19.41
CA SER A 986 14.76 18.83 18.40
C SER A 986 15.60 19.99 18.96
N ALA A 987 14.96 20.93 19.69
CA ALA A 987 15.62 22.06 20.34
C ALA A 987 16.67 21.62 21.37
N TRP A 988 16.45 20.51 22.08
CA TRP A 988 17.38 19.98 23.08
C TRP A 988 18.62 19.33 22.47
N LEU A 989 18.50 18.75 21.28
CA LEU A 989 19.59 18.04 20.61
C LEU A 989 20.45 18.95 19.73
N ARG A 990 19.88 20.02 19.15
CA ARG A 990 20.54 20.81 18.10
C ARG A 990 21.04 22.19 18.54
N LEU A 991 20.40 22.84 19.52
CA LEU A 991 20.82 24.17 19.99
C LEU A 991 22.00 24.10 20.97
N SER A 992 22.78 25.19 21.07
CA SER A 992 23.93 25.24 22.00
C SER A 992 23.48 25.02 23.45
N PRO A 993 24.28 24.31 24.29
CA PRO A 993 24.00 24.19 25.73
C PRO A 993 23.86 25.55 26.45
N ASP A 994 24.47 26.61 25.92
CA ASP A 994 24.40 27.97 26.47
C ASP A 994 23.00 28.59 26.40
N VAL A 995 22.11 28.07 25.53
CA VAL A 995 20.74 28.59 25.36
C VAL A 995 19.87 28.19 26.56
N LYS A 996 19.55 29.19 27.40
CA LYS A 996 18.67 29.06 28.57
C LYS A 996 17.33 28.39 28.22
N LYS A 997 16.80 27.61 29.16
CA LYS A 997 15.55 26.82 29.00
C LYS A 997 14.33 27.68 28.63
N GLU A 998 14.24 28.90 29.15
CA GLU A 998 13.17 29.87 28.85
C GLU A 998 13.29 30.39 27.41
N THR A 999 14.46 30.92 27.04
CA THR A 999 14.77 31.36 25.67
C THR A 999 14.49 30.25 24.65
N ARG A 1000 14.81 29.00 24.99
CA ARG A 1000 14.54 27.82 24.16
C ARG A 1000 13.04 27.56 23.96
N LYS A 1001 12.22 27.73 24.99
CA LYS A 1001 10.75 27.60 24.88
C LYS A 1001 10.16 28.70 24.02
N ASN A 1002 10.51 29.95 24.31
CA ASN A 1002 10.03 31.12 23.55
C ASN A 1002 10.40 30.98 22.06
N PHE A 1003 11.58 30.44 21.75
CA PHE A 1003 11.99 30.17 20.37
C PHE A 1003 11.17 29.05 19.69
N VAL A 1004 10.83 27.98 20.42
CA VAL A 1004 9.93 26.93 19.90
C VAL A 1004 8.52 27.47 19.64
N GLU A 1005 8.00 28.34 20.52
CA GLU A 1005 6.71 29.01 20.35
C GLU A 1005 6.71 29.96 19.14
N GLU A 1006 7.80 30.71 18.92
CA GLU A 1006 7.96 31.57 17.74
C GLU A 1006 8.04 30.78 16.42
N VAL A 1007 8.77 29.66 16.38
CA VAL A 1007 8.79 28.77 15.20
C VAL A 1007 7.41 28.16 14.94
N MET A 1008 6.66 27.83 16.00
CA MET A 1008 5.31 27.28 15.89
C MET A 1008 4.27 28.33 15.43
N GLU A 1009 4.47 29.62 15.75
CA GLU A 1009 3.72 30.75 15.17
C GLU A 1009 4.06 30.94 13.68
N LEU A 1010 5.35 30.95 13.31
CA LEU A 1010 5.83 31.14 11.93
C LEU A 1010 5.28 30.08 10.96
N VAL A 1011 5.11 28.85 11.46
CA VAL A 1011 4.64 27.67 10.72
C VAL A 1011 3.12 27.41 10.95
N GLU A 1012 2.39 28.35 11.54
CA GLU A 1012 0.93 28.29 11.79
C GLU A 1012 0.47 26.98 12.51
N LEU A 1013 1.31 26.38 13.36
CA LEU A 1013 1.06 25.09 14.04
C LEU A 1013 0.48 25.21 15.47
N ASN A 1014 0.36 26.44 16.00
CA ASN A 1014 -0.14 26.70 17.36
C ASN A 1014 -1.45 25.96 17.75
N PRO A 1015 -2.48 25.81 16.89
CA PRO A 1015 -3.69 25.05 17.23
C PRO A 1015 -3.43 23.56 17.49
N LEU A 1016 -2.37 23.01 16.90
CA LEU A 1016 -2.05 21.59 16.85
C LEU A 1016 -0.98 21.18 17.87
N GLN A 1017 -0.50 22.10 18.72
CA GLN A 1017 0.61 21.88 19.67
C GLN A 1017 0.50 20.59 20.51
N ASN A 1018 -0.73 20.22 20.90
CA ASN A 1018 -1.03 19.06 21.76
C ASN A 1018 -1.60 17.86 20.97
N CYS A 1019 -1.61 17.91 19.64
CA CYS A 1019 -2.01 16.78 18.81
C CYS A 1019 -0.84 15.79 18.68
N LEU A 1020 -1.13 14.48 18.68
CA LEU A 1020 -0.14 13.49 18.30
C LEU A 1020 0.26 13.66 16.84
N VAL A 1021 1.54 13.37 16.55
CA VAL A 1021 2.03 13.28 15.19
C VAL A 1021 1.38 12.12 14.43
N GLY A 1022 1.23 10.95 15.07
CA GLY A 1022 0.63 9.74 14.49
C GLY A 1022 1.43 9.12 13.34
N LEU A 1023 0.99 7.97 12.86
CA LEU A 1023 1.56 7.23 11.74
C LEU A 1023 1.13 7.85 10.40
N PRO A 1024 2.04 8.04 9.41
CA PRO A 1024 1.70 8.64 8.13
C PRO A 1024 0.55 7.93 7.40
N GLY A 1025 -0.50 8.69 7.07
CA GLY A 1025 -1.69 8.18 6.37
C GLY A 1025 -2.65 7.34 7.22
N VAL A 1026 -2.39 7.19 8.52
CA VAL A 1026 -3.16 6.31 9.42
C VAL A 1026 -3.86 7.13 10.50
N ASP A 1027 -3.09 7.87 11.31
CA ASP A 1027 -3.60 8.66 12.43
C ASP A 1027 -2.76 9.93 12.70
N GLY A 1028 -3.24 10.77 13.62
CA GLY A 1028 -2.58 12.02 14.03
C GLY A 1028 -2.70 13.14 13.01
N LEU A 1029 -1.56 13.71 12.61
CA LEU A 1029 -1.48 14.88 11.71
C LEU A 1029 -1.72 14.50 10.24
N SER A 1030 -2.43 15.38 9.53
CA SER A 1030 -2.55 15.32 8.07
C SER A 1030 -1.19 15.50 7.38
N THR A 1031 -1.10 15.13 6.09
CA THR A 1031 0.12 15.28 5.29
C THR A 1031 0.64 16.73 5.30
N GLU A 1032 -0.26 17.69 5.10
CA GLU A 1032 -0.02 19.14 5.17
C GLU A 1032 0.60 19.57 6.51
N GLN A 1033 -0.04 19.19 7.62
CA GLN A 1033 0.40 19.53 8.97
C GLN A 1033 1.73 18.85 9.32
N ARG A 1034 1.97 17.65 8.78
CA ARG A 1034 3.21 16.88 8.96
C ARG A 1034 4.36 17.47 8.17
N LYS A 1035 4.14 17.92 6.92
CA LYS A 1035 5.12 18.69 6.13
C LYS A 1035 5.54 19.96 6.88
N ARG A 1036 4.57 20.70 7.43
CA ARG A 1036 4.82 21.85 8.30
C ARG A 1036 5.61 21.48 9.56
N LEU A 1037 5.32 20.35 10.20
CA LEU A 1037 6.10 19.86 11.33
C LEU A 1037 7.55 19.54 10.93
N THR A 1038 7.79 18.91 9.78
CA THR A 1038 9.15 18.65 9.26
C THR A 1038 9.94 19.95 9.10
N ILE A 1039 9.34 20.97 8.47
CA ILE A 1039 9.94 22.30 8.33
C ILE A 1039 10.23 22.91 9.72
N ALA A 1040 9.28 22.85 10.65
CA ALA A 1040 9.44 23.38 12.01
C ALA A 1040 10.55 22.67 12.81
N VAL A 1041 10.66 21.34 12.71
CA VAL A 1041 11.69 20.52 13.38
C VAL A 1041 13.10 20.89 12.92
N GLU A 1042 13.27 21.22 11.63
CA GLU A 1042 14.54 21.72 11.07
C GLU A 1042 14.79 23.20 11.45
N LEU A 1043 13.75 24.05 11.43
CA LEU A 1043 13.87 25.47 11.81
C LEU A 1043 14.29 25.68 13.27
N VAL A 1044 13.86 24.78 14.17
CA VAL A 1044 14.27 24.78 15.57
C VAL A 1044 15.79 24.57 15.76
N ALA A 1045 16.53 24.09 14.75
CA ALA A 1045 17.99 24.08 14.77
C ALA A 1045 18.62 25.49 14.59
N ASN A 1046 17.81 26.50 14.27
CA ASN A 1046 18.22 27.85 13.84
C ASN A 1046 19.23 27.86 12.65
N PRO A 1047 18.98 27.10 11.55
CA PRO A 1047 19.92 27.00 10.44
C PRO A 1047 19.95 28.30 9.61
N SER A 1048 21.06 28.53 8.89
CA SER A 1048 21.24 29.66 7.96
C SER A 1048 20.86 29.32 6.51
N ILE A 1049 21.07 28.06 6.12
CA ILE A 1049 20.76 27.50 4.80
C ILE A 1049 19.75 26.37 5.01
N ILE A 1050 18.69 26.30 4.20
CA ILE A 1050 17.70 25.21 4.28
C ILE A 1050 17.50 24.60 2.89
N PHE A 1051 17.66 23.29 2.82
CA PHE A 1051 17.27 22.48 1.67
C PHE A 1051 15.91 21.84 1.99
N MET A 1052 14.98 21.87 1.03
CA MET A 1052 13.67 21.21 1.15
C MET A 1052 13.43 20.34 -0.08
N ASP A 1053 13.44 19.01 0.09
CA ASP A 1053 13.17 18.11 -1.02
C ASP A 1053 11.65 17.90 -1.18
N GLU A 1054 11.08 18.48 -2.25
CA GLU A 1054 9.67 18.43 -2.64
C GLU A 1054 8.68 18.74 -1.49
N PRO A 1055 8.70 19.96 -0.89
CA PRO A 1055 7.85 20.31 0.25
C PRO A 1055 6.34 20.28 -0.07
N THR A 1056 5.96 20.36 -1.34
CA THR A 1056 4.57 20.28 -1.82
C THR A 1056 4.13 18.87 -2.23
N SER A 1057 4.99 17.85 -2.09
CA SER A 1057 4.67 16.48 -2.48
C SER A 1057 3.51 15.88 -1.68
N GLY A 1058 2.54 15.28 -2.39
CA GLY A 1058 1.38 14.60 -1.78
C GLY A 1058 0.34 15.54 -1.14
N LEU A 1059 0.31 16.81 -1.55
CA LEU A 1059 -0.66 17.81 -1.12
C LEU A 1059 -1.58 18.21 -2.28
N ASP A 1060 -2.78 18.72 -1.99
CA ASP A 1060 -3.57 19.48 -2.98
C ASP A 1060 -3.09 20.93 -3.09
N ALA A 1061 -3.61 21.67 -4.07
CA ALA A 1061 -3.24 23.06 -4.34
C ALA A 1061 -3.31 23.94 -3.09
N ARG A 1062 -4.37 23.77 -2.29
CA ARG A 1062 -4.61 24.53 -1.05
C ARG A 1062 -3.60 24.17 0.04
N ALA A 1063 -3.40 22.89 0.32
CA ALA A 1063 -2.41 22.44 1.30
C ALA A 1063 -0.98 22.83 0.89
N ALA A 1064 -0.65 22.71 -0.40
CA ALA A 1064 0.61 23.15 -0.96
C ALA A 1064 0.81 24.67 -0.80
N ALA A 1065 -0.23 25.49 -1.01
CA ALA A 1065 -0.16 26.93 -0.79
C ALA A 1065 0.10 27.30 0.69
N ILE A 1066 -0.49 26.59 1.66
CA ILE A 1066 -0.25 26.82 3.10
C ILE A 1066 1.21 26.47 3.47
N VAL A 1067 1.74 25.36 2.94
CA VAL A 1067 3.15 24.99 3.11
C VAL A 1067 4.06 26.03 2.44
N MET A 1068 3.76 26.45 1.21
CA MET A 1068 4.59 27.43 0.48
C MET A 1068 4.56 28.82 1.13
N ARG A 1069 3.45 29.24 1.72
CA ARG A 1069 3.37 30.43 2.60
C ARG A 1069 4.30 30.30 3.80
N THR A 1070 4.38 29.12 4.41
CA THR A 1070 5.35 28.83 5.50
C THR A 1070 6.80 28.92 5.02
N VAL A 1071 7.08 28.41 3.82
CA VAL A 1071 8.42 28.52 3.19
C VAL A 1071 8.77 29.98 2.89
N ARG A 1072 7.83 30.77 2.36
CA ARG A 1072 8.00 32.22 2.12
C ARG A 1072 8.27 32.99 3.41
N ASN A 1073 7.47 32.76 4.45
CA ASN A 1073 7.70 33.32 5.80
C ASN A 1073 9.11 32.99 6.31
N THR A 1074 9.59 31.77 6.05
CA THR A 1074 10.95 31.33 6.41
C THR A 1074 12.03 32.11 5.67
N VAL A 1075 11.89 32.30 4.36
CA VAL A 1075 12.84 33.07 3.54
C VAL A 1075 12.90 34.53 4.00
N ASP A 1076 11.75 35.11 4.32
CA ASP A 1076 11.61 36.52 4.70
C ASP A 1076 12.30 36.86 6.04
N THR A 1077 12.64 35.84 6.85
CA THR A 1077 13.55 36.00 8.01
C THR A 1077 14.99 36.35 7.62
N GLY A 1078 15.38 36.17 6.35
CA GLY A 1078 16.73 36.41 5.81
C GLY A 1078 17.54 35.13 5.57
N ARG A 1079 16.89 33.97 5.47
CA ARG A 1079 17.55 32.66 5.23
C ARG A 1079 17.77 32.39 3.75
N THR A 1080 18.75 31.53 3.45
CA THR A 1080 18.92 30.96 2.11
C THR A 1080 18.09 29.69 2.04
N VAL A 1081 17.04 29.65 1.21
CA VAL A 1081 16.17 28.48 1.08
C VAL A 1081 16.14 28.00 -0.37
N VAL A 1082 16.35 26.70 -0.54
CA VAL A 1082 16.33 26.03 -1.83
C VAL A 1082 15.38 24.86 -1.73
N CYS A 1083 14.42 24.75 -2.65
CA CYS A 1083 13.56 23.59 -2.71
C CYS A 1083 13.46 22.98 -4.11
N THR A 1084 13.37 21.65 -4.17
CA THR A 1084 12.94 20.97 -5.39
C THR A 1084 11.43 21.04 -5.49
N ILE A 1085 10.90 21.22 -6.71
CA ILE A 1085 9.47 21.05 -6.97
C ILE A 1085 9.30 20.20 -8.24
N HIS A 1086 8.34 19.28 -8.18
CA HIS A 1086 8.03 18.37 -9.28
C HIS A 1086 7.01 18.95 -10.26
N GLN A 1087 5.99 19.67 -9.77
CA GLN A 1087 4.99 20.38 -10.59
C GLN A 1087 4.28 21.43 -9.71
N PRO A 1088 4.63 22.72 -9.79
CA PRO A 1088 3.95 23.78 -9.04
C PRO A 1088 2.65 24.21 -9.75
N SER A 1089 1.64 24.65 -9.00
CA SER A 1089 0.63 25.55 -9.57
C SER A 1089 1.27 26.87 -9.97
N ILE A 1090 0.63 27.63 -10.87
CA ILE A 1090 1.15 28.92 -11.33
C ILE A 1090 1.38 29.87 -10.15
N ASP A 1091 0.46 29.92 -9.18
CA ASP A 1091 0.59 30.76 -7.98
C ASP A 1091 1.78 30.35 -7.09
N ILE A 1092 2.04 29.04 -6.96
CA ILE A 1092 3.21 28.53 -6.23
C ILE A 1092 4.49 28.83 -7.00
N PHE A 1093 4.47 28.71 -8.33
CA PHE A 1093 5.63 28.99 -9.18
C PHE A 1093 6.03 30.47 -9.13
N GLU A 1094 5.05 31.38 -9.08
CA GLU A 1094 5.30 32.82 -8.98
C GLU A 1094 5.70 33.29 -7.58
N ALA A 1095 5.58 32.45 -6.55
CA ALA A 1095 6.15 32.71 -5.23
C ALA A 1095 7.70 32.56 -5.18
N PHE A 1096 8.31 32.05 -6.25
CA PHE A 1096 9.77 31.90 -6.36
C PHE A 1096 10.46 33.15 -6.90
N ASP A 1097 11.64 33.45 -6.35
CA ASP A 1097 12.46 34.55 -6.81
C ASP A 1097 13.39 34.11 -7.97
N GLU A 1098 13.95 32.91 -7.87
CA GLU A 1098 14.91 32.34 -8.85
C GLU A 1098 14.59 30.88 -9.20
N LEU A 1099 14.95 30.49 -10.43
CA LEU A 1099 14.80 29.14 -10.96
C LEU A 1099 16.16 28.57 -11.41
N LEU A 1100 16.44 27.35 -10.99
CA LEU A 1100 17.49 26.48 -11.52
C LEU A 1100 16.82 25.29 -12.22
N LEU A 1101 16.80 25.30 -13.56
CA LEU A 1101 16.15 24.28 -14.39
C LEU A 1101 17.17 23.27 -14.90
N MET A 1102 16.93 21.99 -14.63
CA MET A 1102 17.79 20.87 -15.04
C MET A 1102 17.12 19.95 -16.07
N LYS A 1103 17.90 19.42 -17.02
CA LYS A 1103 17.46 18.36 -17.94
C LYS A 1103 17.96 16.97 -17.54
N ARG A 1104 17.33 15.94 -18.11
CA ARG A 1104 17.79 14.54 -18.02
C ARG A 1104 19.27 14.44 -18.43
N GLY A 1105 20.07 13.77 -17.60
CA GLY A 1105 21.53 13.72 -17.73
C GLY A 1105 22.30 14.77 -16.91
N GLY A 1106 21.65 15.47 -15.97
CA GLY A 1106 22.34 16.22 -14.92
C GLY A 1106 22.96 17.53 -15.38
N GLN A 1107 22.40 18.19 -16.39
CA GLN A 1107 22.87 19.47 -16.93
C GLN A 1107 21.84 20.57 -16.68
N VAL A 1108 22.33 21.78 -16.39
CA VAL A 1108 21.50 22.99 -16.25
C VAL A 1108 21.10 23.50 -17.64
N ILE A 1109 19.83 23.86 -17.82
CA ILE A 1109 19.34 24.64 -18.98
C ILE A 1109 19.34 26.12 -18.64
N TYR A 1110 18.75 26.48 -17.49
CA TYR A 1110 18.50 27.86 -17.09
C TYR A 1110 18.84 28.05 -15.61
N ALA A 1111 19.44 29.18 -15.27
CA ALA A 1111 19.73 29.60 -13.91
C ALA A 1111 19.56 31.13 -13.83
N GLY A 1112 18.50 31.60 -13.15
CA GLY A 1112 18.23 33.04 -13.09
C GLY A 1112 16.88 33.41 -12.44
N PRO A 1113 16.58 34.72 -12.35
CA PRO A 1113 15.33 35.22 -11.79
C PRO A 1113 14.16 35.05 -12.75
N LEU A 1114 13.00 34.62 -12.23
CA LEU A 1114 11.78 34.42 -13.04
C LEU A 1114 11.25 35.75 -13.62
N GLY A 1115 11.31 36.82 -12.84
CA GLY A 1115 10.70 38.11 -13.15
C GLY A 1115 9.17 38.10 -12.96
N HIS A 1116 8.55 39.27 -13.04
CA HIS A 1116 7.10 39.41 -12.88
C HIS A 1116 6.34 38.56 -13.91
N HIS A 1117 5.39 37.75 -13.45
CA HIS A 1117 4.68 36.75 -14.27
C HIS A 1117 5.61 35.84 -15.10
N SER A 1118 6.77 35.46 -14.56
CA SER A 1118 7.78 34.63 -15.23
C SER A 1118 8.31 35.16 -16.58
N ARG A 1119 8.18 36.47 -16.83
CA ARG A 1119 8.50 37.09 -18.12
C ARG A 1119 9.96 36.85 -18.58
N LEU A 1120 10.94 36.89 -17.68
CA LEU A 1120 12.35 36.73 -18.04
C LEU A 1120 12.66 35.27 -18.45
N LEU A 1121 11.97 34.30 -17.85
CA LEU A 1121 12.04 32.91 -18.25
C LEU A 1121 11.47 32.72 -19.67
N ILE A 1122 10.30 33.29 -19.93
CA ILE A 1122 9.63 33.23 -21.24
C ILE A 1122 10.50 33.88 -22.32
N GLU A 1123 11.05 35.08 -22.08
CA GLU A 1123 11.94 35.77 -23.01
C GLU A 1123 13.21 34.94 -23.31
N TYR A 1124 13.82 34.29 -22.31
CA TYR A 1124 14.95 33.38 -22.51
C TYR A 1124 14.62 32.23 -23.47
N PHE A 1125 13.50 31.53 -23.23
CA PHE A 1125 13.09 30.42 -24.09
C PHE A 1125 12.66 30.89 -25.49
N GLN A 1126 12.01 32.05 -25.62
CA GLN A 1126 11.67 32.65 -26.91
C GLN A 1126 12.90 32.95 -27.76
N VAL A 1127 14.02 33.38 -27.16
CA VAL A 1127 15.29 33.55 -27.88
C VAL A 1127 15.91 32.20 -28.28
N CYS A 1128 15.73 31.14 -27.47
CA CYS A 1128 16.19 29.79 -27.80
C CYS A 1128 15.35 29.04 -28.86
N ILE A 1129 14.13 29.51 -29.19
CA ILE A 1129 13.15 28.81 -30.05
C ILE A 1129 13.60 28.61 -31.52
N ILE A 1130 14.74 29.19 -31.94
CA ILE A 1130 15.36 28.90 -33.25
C ILE A 1130 15.83 27.42 -33.38
N SER A 1131 15.90 26.64 -32.29
CA SER A 1131 16.22 25.20 -32.32
C SER A 1131 15.03 24.31 -31.95
N ALA A 1132 14.39 23.72 -32.96
CA ALA A 1132 13.08 23.06 -32.91
C ALA A 1132 12.93 21.77 -32.06
N LYS A 1133 13.88 21.44 -31.17
CA LYS A 1133 13.82 20.22 -30.33
C LYS A 1133 13.45 20.46 -28.86
N ILE A 1134 13.34 21.71 -28.40
CA ILE A 1134 13.00 22.04 -27.01
C ILE A 1134 11.47 22.24 -26.82
N PHE A 1135 10.73 22.46 -27.91
CA PHE A 1135 9.31 22.83 -27.91
C PHE A 1135 8.39 21.85 -27.15
N ASN A 1136 8.61 20.53 -27.30
CA ASN A 1136 7.79 19.50 -26.63
C ASN A 1136 7.88 19.50 -25.09
N LEU A 1137 8.87 20.19 -24.51
CA LEU A 1137 9.03 20.31 -23.05
C LEU A 1137 8.40 21.62 -22.51
N PHE A 1138 7.85 22.46 -23.39
CA PHE A 1138 7.34 23.80 -23.06
C PHE A 1138 5.83 23.95 -23.26
N GLN A 1139 5.17 23.05 -24.00
CA GLN A 1139 3.70 23.03 -24.04
C GLN A 1139 3.08 22.76 -22.65
N GLU A 1140 3.75 21.99 -21.78
CA GLU A 1140 3.35 21.76 -20.38
C GLU A 1140 3.49 22.99 -19.45
N PHE A 1141 4.00 24.13 -19.94
CA PHE A 1141 4.24 25.35 -19.14
C PHE A 1141 3.58 26.61 -19.74
N GLN A 1142 2.93 26.51 -20.90
CA GLN A 1142 2.33 27.66 -21.60
C GLN A 1142 0.79 27.64 -21.62
N GLN A 1143 0.18 26.64 -20.97
CA GLN A 1143 -1.25 26.51 -20.67
C GLN A 1143 -1.42 26.29 -19.16
#